data_AF-A0A950XZU3-F1
#
_entry.id   AF-A0A950XZU3-F1
#
_cell.length_a   1.000
_cell.length_b   1.000
_cell.length_c   1.000
_cell.angle_alpha   90.00
_cell.angle_beta   90.00
_cell.angle_gamma   90.00
#
_symmetry.space_group_name_H-M   'P 1'
#
loop_
_entity.id
_entity.type
_entity.pdbx_description
1 polymer ?
#
loop_
_entity_poly.entity_id
_entity_poly.type
_entity_poly.pdbx_seq_one_letter_code
_entity_poly.pdbx_strand_id
1 'polypeptide(L)'
;QTVARIRIDPKNPDIVYVAALGHPYGPNSERGVFRSRDGGKTWKKILYRDDHSGAIDLCFDPHNSKVLFASLWDVYRTPWLLNDGGPGSGLFKSTDAGEHWTEITRNSGLPQGIIGKIGVAVSPVDSRRVYAIVEAADGGIFRSDDAGATWTLVSQDHRATQRAFYYSRIYADTKEKDTIYVMNVAFLKSTDAGKTFKIIRPSHGDNHDLWIDPNDNQRMINSNDGGGNVSVDGGATWTAQTFPTAQLYHVSVTKDIPYQVCGAQQDNTTVCVQSEPTGPGPQRRTGMFAPLYAVGGGESGYVTPDPNDPNIFYAGSQGALITRFDRSSGAIRDIQVYPLFFSGMPASALKERWQWTFPIVFAPTDPKVLYTSSQHLWKTTNQGQSWEAISPDLTRADPKTLGDSGGPITKDQNGPEIYGTIFTVAPSLQDANTIWTGSDDGLAFITRDGGKHWTNITPKDFPEFNRISMIDASPHDPAGALLAAKRYQLDDRKPYIYRTRDFGQSWTKIVNGIPDNDYVHVAREDPRHPGLLYAGTEHGIYVSFDDGDNWQSLRLNLPDTQVSDLVVNGDDLVIATHGRSFWVLDNLDILRQMQPSVSASLLHVFQPDEAVRSFRLADIDYYLQKPADKVTVDILDDSGKVVRTFVGSPAEEKKKPAEEEASEFAAPRTPPPGRKAGTNRFTWDLRYPGATVFEGEVLWSARAEQGPLALPGHYQVRVTADTQSQTQPLTVKLDPREHVTQAQLQDQFDLASKVRDQVSECDEMVIRIRAINQEAKDRATKANDPAIASAGASLRDKLSTLEEEIYQIRNRANEDPLNFPIKLNNQIAALARTIETGDNPPTEQDYEVFRLLTARLEAIRAKFKQALGADLAHLNELLESHKIPAVSAGPTSDHQ
;
A
#
# COMPACT_ATOMS: atom_id res chain seq x y z
N GLN A 1 -19.19 -13.05 5.63
CA GLN A 1 -19.91 -14.13 4.93
C GLN A 1 -19.15 -14.53 3.69
N THR A 2 -19.15 -15.81 3.31
CA THR A 2 -18.50 -16.29 2.08
C THR A 2 -19.51 -16.50 0.96
N VAL A 3 -19.30 -15.81 -0.16
CA VAL A 3 -20.09 -15.94 -1.39
C VAL A 3 -19.28 -16.76 -2.39
N ALA A 4 -19.82 -17.91 -2.80
CA ALA A 4 -19.11 -18.84 -3.67
C ALA A 4 -19.39 -18.60 -5.16
N ARG A 5 -20.57 -18.05 -5.51
CA ARG A 5 -20.92 -17.76 -6.90
C ARG A 5 -21.98 -16.66 -7.01
N ILE A 6 -21.83 -15.80 -8.01
CA ILE A 6 -22.83 -14.81 -8.43
C ILE A 6 -23.24 -15.13 -9.86
N ARG A 7 -24.55 -15.08 -10.14
CA ARG A 7 -25.12 -15.39 -11.44
C ARG A 7 -26.20 -14.38 -11.79
N ILE A 8 -26.02 -13.69 -12.91
CA ILE A 8 -26.95 -12.66 -13.40
C ILE A 8 -27.72 -13.26 -14.58
N ASP A 9 -29.03 -13.08 -14.62
CA ASP A 9 -29.84 -13.52 -15.75
C ASP A 9 -29.37 -12.82 -17.04
N PRO A 10 -29.10 -13.56 -18.14
CA PRO A 10 -28.52 -13.01 -19.36
C PRO A 10 -29.45 -12.05 -20.11
N LYS A 11 -30.74 -12.00 -19.76
CA LYS A 11 -31.77 -11.17 -20.40
C LYS A 11 -32.34 -10.11 -19.46
N ASN A 12 -32.05 -10.17 -18.16
CA ASN A 12 -32.51 -9.19 -17.18
C ASN A 12 -31.50 -8.99 -16.03
N PRO A 13 -30.76 -7.87 -15.99
CA PRO A 13 -29.76 -7.63 -14.96
C PRO A 13 -30.33 -7.43 -13.55
N ASP A 14 -31.63 -7.18 -13.41
CA ASP A 14 -32.28 -7.09 -12.10
C ASP A 14 -32.44 -8.45 -11.42
N ILE A 15 -32.39 -9.54 -12.19
CA ILE A 15 -32.48 -10.90 -11.67
C ILE A 15 -31.07 -11.41 -11.39
N VAL A 16 -30.72 -11.46 -10.11
CA VAL A 16 -29.41 -11.90 -9.62
C VAL A 16 -29.58 -13.06 -8.68
N TYR A 17 -28.70 -14.03 -8.76
CA TYR A 17 -28.62 -15.17 -7.85
C TYR A 17 -27.26 -15.24 -7.18
N VAL A 18 -27.27 -15.62 -5.90
CA VAL A 18 -26.07 -15.79 -5.08
C VAL A 18 -26.08 -17.19 -4.48
N ALA A 19 -25.00 -17.93 -4.70
CA ALA A 19 -24.68 -19.13 -3.94
C ALA A 19 -23.84 -18.72 -2.72
N ALA A 20 -24.45 -18.72 -1.55
CA ALA A 20 -23.81 -18.37 -0.29
C ALA A 20 -23.40 -19.63 0.46
N LEU A 21 -22.10 -19.75 0.72
CA LEU A 21 -21.58 -20.77 1.63
C LEU A 21 -21.94 -20.44 3.08
N GLY A 22 -22.12 -19.15 3.40
CA GLY A 22 -22.22 -18.62 4.76
C GLY A 22 -20.83 -18.42 5.38
N HIS A 23 -20.71 -18.39 6.70
CA HIS A 23 -19.41 -18.51 7.38
C HIS A 23 -19.13 -19.98 7.70
N PRO A 24 -17.96 -20.52 7.36
CA PRO A 24 -17.64 -21.93 7.54
C PRO A 24 -17.28 -22.29 9.00
N TYR A 25 -17.29 -21.33 9.91
CA TYR A 25 -16.79 -21.48 11.29
C TYR A 25 -17.89 -21.73 12.33
N GLY A 26 -19.15 -21.79 11.89
CA GLY A 26 -20.32 -21.98 12.76
C GLY A 26 -21.56 -22.43 12.00
N PRO A 27 -22.56 -23.02 12.69
CA PRO A 27 -23.91 -23.16 12.16
C PRO A 27 -24.52 -21.77 11.89
N ASN A 28 -25.11 -21.55 10.72
CA ASN A 28 -25.79 -20.29 10.42
C ASN A 28 -26.88 -20.38 9.38
N SER A 29 -27.84 -19.46 9.49
CA SER A 29 -28.97 -19.38 8.57
C SER A 29 -28.63 -18.65 7.26
N GLU A 30 -27.45 -18.07 7.10
CA GLU A 30 -27.07 -17.26 5.93
C GLU A 30 -26.49 -18.11 4.78
N ARG A 31 -26.73 -19.42 4.84
CA ARG A 31 -26.36 -20.43 3.84
C ARG A 31 -27.46 -20.65 2.80
N GLY A 32 -27.06 -21.07 1.61
CA GLY A 32 -27.97 -21.51 0.54
C GLY A 32 -27.97 -20.60 -0.69
N VAL A 33 -29.00 -20.74 -1.54
CA VAL A 33 -29.16 -19.91 -2.75
C VAL A 33 -30.14 -18.77 -2.46
N PHE A 34 -29.72 -17.56 -2.80
CA PHE A 34 -30.52 -16.34 -2.71
C PHE A 34 -30.79 -15.77 -4.10
N ARG A 35 -31.95 -15.15 -4.28
CA ARG A 35 -32.32 -14.48 -5.52
C ARG A 35 -32.85 -13.07 -5.25
N SER A 36 -32.36 -12.11 -6.02
CA SER A 36 -32.89 -10.76 -6.15
C SER A 36 -33.65 -10.61 -7.46
N ARG A 37 -34.63 -9.69 -7.48
CA ARG A 37 -35.38 -9.26 -8.69
C ARG A 37 -35.31 -7.74 -8.89
N ASP A 38 -34.38 -7.07 -8.22
CA ASP A 38 -34.23 -5.62 -8.17
C ASP A 38 -32.75 -5.18 -8.17
N GLY A 39 -31.87 -5.98 -8.77
CA GLY A 39 -30.45 -5.66 -8.91
C GLY A 39 -29.66 -5.78 -7.60
N GLY A 40 -30.12 -6.60 -6.66
CA GLY A 40 -29.45 -6.89 -5.40
C GLY A 40 -29.87 -6.03 -4.21
N LYS A 41 -30.94 -5.24 -4.32
CA LYS A 41 -31.46 -4.42 -3.21
C LYS A 41 -32.20 -5.28 -2.19
N THR A 42 -32.96 -6.27 -2.64
CA THR A 42 -33.63 -7.25 -1.78
C THR A 42 -33.36 -8.68 -2.23
N TRP A 43 -33.34 -9.61 -1.28
CA TRP A 43 -32.97 -11.01 -1.51
C TRP A 43 -34.00 -11.96 -0.90
N LYS A 44 -34.44 -12.96 -1.68
CA LYS A 44 -35.24 -14.10 -1.22
C LYS A 44 -34.34 -15.34 -1.16
N LYS A 45 -34.29 -16.03 -0.02
CA LYS A 45 -33.68 -17.37 0.07
C LYS A 45 -34.59 -18.37 -0.65
N ILE A 46 -34.04 -19.11 -1.61
CA ILE A 46 -34.80 -19.98 -2.51
C ILE A 46 -34.34 -21.44 -2.51
N LEU A 47 -33.16 -21.74 -1.98
CA LEU A 47 -32.71 -23.11 -1.69
C LEU A 47 -31.96 -23.11 -0.37
N TYR A 48 -32.36 -23.98 0.54
CA TYR A 48 -31.79 -24.12 1.89
C TYR A 48 -32.03 -25.55 2.36
N ARG A 49 -31.04 -26.14 3.04
CA ARG A 49 -31.17 -27.47 3.62
C ARG A 49 -31.10 -27.42 5.14
N ASP A 50 -30.01 -26.85 5.66
CA ASP A 50 -29.74 -26.72 7.09
C ASP A 50 -28.70 -25.60 7.31
N ASP A 51 -28.29 -25.40 8.56
CA ASP A 51 -27.37 -24.37 9.01
C ASP A 51 -25.88 -24.73 8.87
N HIS A 52 -25.58 -25.93 8.35
CA HIS A 52 -24.21 -26.41 8.10
C HIS A 52 -23.86 -26.49 6.60
N SER A 53 -24.88 -26.56 5.74
CA SER A 53 -24.73 -26.80 4.30
C SER A 53 -24.95 -25.53 3.48
N GLY A 54 -23.90 -25.02 2.86
CA GLY A 54 -23.93 -23.80 2.06
C GLY A 54 -23.90 -24.07 0.55
N ALA A 55 -24.46 -23.14 -0.23
CA ALA A 55 -24.42 -23.26 -1.68
C ALA A 55 -23.03 -22.86 -2.20
N ILE A 56 -22.40 -23.75 -2.98
CA ILE A 56 -21.06 -23.49 -3.54
C ILE A 56 -21.03 -23.39 -5.04
N ASP A 57 -21.99 -23.97 -5.75
CA ASP A 57 -22.12 -23.82 -7.20
C ASP A 57 -23.55 -23.50 -7.60
N LEU A 58 -23.68 -22.75 -8.70
CA LEU A 58 -24.93 -22.36 -9.33
C LEU A 58 -24.70 -22.05 -10.80
N CYS A 59 -25.43 -22.70 -11.71
CA CYS A 59 -25.41 -22.35 -13.12
C CYS A 59 -26.81 -22.39 -13.74
N PHE A 60 -26.99 -21.57 -14.79
CA PHE A 60 -28.16 -21.61 -15.64
C PHE A 60 -27.94 -22.56 -16.81
N ASP A 61 -29.03 -23.03 -17.39
CA ASP A 61 -29.05 -23.38 -18.81
C ASP A 61 -28.97 -22.08 -19.65
N PRO A 62 -27.93 -21.90 -20.49
CA PRO A 62 -27.77 -20.70 -21.32
C PRO A 62 -28.93 -20.44 -22.30
N HIS A 63 -29.68 -21.47 -22.69
CA HIS A 63 -30.85 -21.32 -23.56
C HIS A 63 -32.14 -21.01 -22.80
N ASN A 64 -32.18 -21.29 -21.50
CA ASN A 64 -33.34 -21.05 -20.64
C ASN A 64 -32.92 -20.79 -19.19
N SER A 65 -32.79 -19.51 -18.82
CA SER A 65 -32.38 -19.08 -17.48
C SER A 65 -33.34 -19.47 -16.34
N LYS A 66 -34.53 -20.02 -16.66
CA LYS A 66 -35.40 -20.65 -15.65
C LYS A 66 -34.91 -22.01 -15.19
N VAL A 67 -34.07 -22.68 -15.98
CA VAL A 67 -33.46 -23.96 -15.60
C VAL A 67 -32.16 -23.68 -14.87
N LEU A 68 -32.06 -24.16 -13.63
CA LEU A 68 -30.94 -23.94 -12.73
C LEU A 68 -30.41 -25.26 -12.22
N PHE A 69 -29.10 -25.33 -12.02
CA PHE A 69 -28.46 -26.35 -11.21
C PHE A 69 -27.71 -25.67 -10.07
N ALA A 70 -27.82 -26.21 -8.86
CA ALA A 70 -27.11 -25.71 -7.69
C ALA A 70 -26.56 -26.87 -6.86
N SER A 71 -25.41 -26.67 -6.22
CA SER A 71 -24.88 -27.62 -5.25
C SER A 71 -24.81 -27.01 -3.85
N LEU A 72 -25.23 -27.80 -2.87
CA LEU A 72 -24.99 -27.53 -1.45
C LEU A 72 -23.82 -28.39 -0.98
N TRP A 73 -23.02 -27.86 -0.07
CA TRP A 73 -21.83 -28.48 0.48
C TRP A 73 -21.85 -28.37 2.00
N ASP A 74 -21.82 -29.53 2.66
CA ASP A 74 -21.66 -29.68 4.10
C ASP A 74 -20.19 -29.53 4.44
N VAL A 75 -19.84 -28.37 5.02
CA VAL A 75 -18.47 -28.03 5.38
C VAL A 75 -18.41 -27.18 6.64
N TYR A 76 -17.44 -27.50 7.48
CA TYR A 76 -17.14 -26.76 8.69
C TYR A 76 -15.63 -26.71 8.95
N ARG A 77 -15.16 -25.61 9.52
CA ARG A 77 -13.74 -25.41 9.87
C ARG A 77 -13.58 -24.91 11.31
N THR A 78 -12.60 -25.46 12.00
CA THR A 78 -12.01 -24.91 13.24
C THR A 78 -10.55 -24.53 12.98
N PRO A 79 -9.81 -23.98 13.97
CA PRO A 79 -8.37 -23.78 13.82
C PRO A 79 -7.58 -25.06 13.49
N TRP A 80 -8.07 -26.23 13.87
CA TRP A 80 -7.36 -27.52 13.80
C TRP A 80 -8.03 -28.58 12.90
N LEU A 81 -9.20 -28.28 12.33
CA LEU A 81 -9.99 -29.25 11.57
C LEU A 81 -10.68 -28.59 10.39
N LEU A 82 -10.49 -29.16 9.20
CA LEU A 82 -11.45 -29.10 8.11
C LEU A 82 -12.32 -30.37 8.16
N ASN A 83 -13.64 -30.22 8.10
CA ASN A 83 -14.54 -31.33 7.84
C ASN A 83 -15.20 -31.10 6.46
N ASP A 84 -14.81 -31.89 5.46
CA ASP A 84 -15.29 -31.81 4.08
C ASP A 84 -16.21 -32.98 3.73
N GLY A 85 -17.48 -32.69 3.51
CA GLY A 85 -18.46 -33.64 3.02
C GLY A 85 -19.30 -34.27 4.13
N GLY A 86 -20.57 -34.50 3.81
CA GLY A 86 -21.56 -34.92 4.79
C GLY A 86 -22.96 -35.10 4.18
N PRO A 87 -23.94 -35.51 4.99
CA PRO A 87 -25.31 -35.74 4.53
C PRO A 87 -25.99 -34.46 4.01
N GLY A 88 -25.48 -33.28 4.40
CA GLY A 88 -25.93 -31.98 3.94
C GLY A 88 -25.54 -31.64 2.50
N SER A 89 -24.56 -32.33 1.91
CA SER A 89 -24.12 -32.09 0.52
C SER A 89 -25.13 -32.63 -0.50
N GLY A 90 -25.27 -31.95 -1.65
CA GLY A 90 -26.17 -32.42 -2.71
C GLY A 90 -26.20 -31.58 -3.97
N LEU A 91 -26.74 -32.15 -5.04
CA LEU A 91 -26.97 -31.51 -6.33
C LEU A 91 -28.47 -31.37 -6.58
N PHE A 92 -28.90 -30.17 -6.97
CA PHE A 92 -30.31 -29.80 -7.14
C PHE A 92 -30.54 -29.20 -8.51
N LYS A 93 -31.74 -29.40 -9.04
CA LYS A 93 -32.23 -28.82 -10.29
C LYS A 93 -33.54 -28.09 -10.07
N SER A 94 -33.68 -26.90 -10.66
CA SER A 94 -34.94 -26.18 -10.80
C SER A 94 -35.25 -25.98 -12.29
N THR A 95 -36.53 -25.90 -12.64
CA THR A 95 -37.01 -25.59 -14.00
C THR A 95 -37.92 -24.36 -14.05
N ASP A 96 -38.06 -23.64 -12.93
CA ASP A 96 -38.98 -22.51 -12.74
C ASP A 96 -38.32 -21.30 -12.08
N ALA A 97 -37.04 -21.07 -12.39
CA ALA A 97 -36.23 -19.96 -11.91
C ALA A 97 -36.00 -19.99 -10.38
N GLY A 98 -36.01 -21.19 -9.80
CA GLY A 98 -35.69 -21.45 -8.40
C GLY A 98 -36.87 -21.34 -7.46
N GLU A 99 -38.11 -21.38 -7.94
CA GLU A 99 -39.28 -21.45 -7.03
C GLU A 99 -39.42 -22.85 -6.43
N HIS A 100 -39.11 -23.90 -7.20
CA HIS A 100 -39.06 -25.28 -6.73
C HIS A 100 -37.73 -25.95 -7.15
N TRP A 101 -37.23 -26.84 -6.28
CA TRP A 101 -36.00 -27.59 -6.49
C TRP A 101 -36.23 -29.08 -6.31
N THR A 102 -35.71 -29.87 -7.26
CA THR A 102 -35.64 -31.33 -7.18
C THR A 102 -34.20 -31.71 -6.87
N GLU A 103 -34.00 -32.49 -5.81
CA GLU A 103 -32.71 -33.09 -5.54
C GLU A 103 -32.43 -34.22 -6.54
N ILE A 104 -31.25 -34.19 -7.15
CA ILE A 104 -30.79 -35.17 -8.14
C ILE A 104 -29.47 -35.84 -7.75
N THR A 105 -29.00 -35.64 -6.52
CA THR A 105 -27.74 -36.18 -5.97
C THR A 105 -27.60 -37.70 -6.12
N ARG A 106 -28.73 -38.42 -6.14
CA ARG A 106 -28.78 -39.90 -6.19
C ARG A 106 -29.35 -40.46 -7.49
N ASN A 107 -29.46 -39.62 -8.54
CA ASN A 107 -29.89 -40.10 -9.84
C ASN A 107 -28.97 -41.21 -10.38
N SER A 108 -29.50 -42.04 -11.26
CA SER A 108 -28.80 -43.21 -11.80
C SER A 108 -27.45 -42.80 -12.41
N GLY A 109 -26.39 -43.49 -11.99
CA GLY A 109 -25.01 -43.24 -12.43
C GLY A 109 -24.18 -42.33 -11.53
N LEU A 110 -24.77 -41.63 -10.55
CA LEU A 110 -24.03 -40.85 -9.54
C LEU A 110 -23.68 -41.68 -8.29
N PRO A 111 -22.65 -41.26 -7.52
CA PRO A 111 -22.27 -41.89 -6.26
C PRO A 111 -23.40 -41.98 -5.25
N GLN A 112 -23.45 -43.10 -4.51
CA GLN A 112 -24.48 -43.36 -3.49
C GLN A 112 -23.99 -43.11 -2.06
N GLY A 113 -22.67 -43.00 -1.86
CA GLY A 113 -22.05 -42.76 -0.56
C GLY A 113 -22.08 -41.29 -0.11
N ILE A 114 -21.18 -40.95 0.82
CA ILE A 114 -20.98 -39.56 1.28
C ILE A 114 -20.49 -38.72 0.09
N ILE A 115 -21.06 -37.51 -0.03
CA ILE A 115 -20.71 -36.55 -1.08
C ILE A 115 -20.07 -35.32 -0.45
N GLY A 116 -19.00 -34.84 -1.08
CA GLY A 116 -18.32 -33.60 -0.73
C GLY A 116 -18.73 -32.48 -1.67
N LYS A 117 -17.76 -31.71 -2.13
CA LYS A 117 -17.96 -30.58 -3.04
C LYS A 117 -18.37 -31.06 -4.44
N ILE A 118 -19.33 -30.36 -5.05
CA ILE A 118 -19.80 -30.64 -6.42
C ILE A 118 -19.72 -29.37 -7.29
N GLY A 119 -18.96 -29.44 -8.38
CA GLY A 119 -19.00 -28.44 -9.45
C GLY A 119 -19.94 -28.89 -10.58
N VAL A 120 -20.70 -27.97 -11.18
CA VAL A 120 -21.67 -28.29 -12.25
C VAL A 120 -21.65 -27.27 -13.39
N ALA A 121 -21.69 -27.77 -14.63
CA ALA A 121 -21.76 -26.96 -15.84
C ALA A 121 -22.77 -27.53 -16.85
N VAL A 122 -23.64 -26.66 -17.35
CA VAL A 122 -24.50 -26.94 -18.51
C VAL A 122 -23.76 -26.48 -19.77
N SER A 123 -23.78 -27.28 -20.84
CA SER A 123 -23.18 -26.87 -22.11
C SER A 123 -23.99 -25.74 -22.76
N PRO A 124 -23.34 -24.61 -23.12
CA PRO A 124 -23.98 -23.56 -23.91
C PRO A 124 -24.36 -23.99 -25.33
N VAL A 125 -23.83 -25.12 -25.82
CA VAL A 125 -24.11 -25.65 -27.16
C VAL A 125 -25.30 -26.61 -27.17
N ASP A 126 -25.57 -27.29 -26.05
CA ASP A 126 -26.65 -28.27 -25.92
C ASP A 126 -27.16 -28.34 -24.47
N SER A 127 -28.36 -27.84 -24.20
CA SER A 127 -28.99 -27.84 -22.87
C SER A 127 -29.19 -29.23 -22.26
N ARG A 128 -29.12 -30.30 -23.06
CA ARG A 128 -29.17 -31.67 -22.55
C ARG A 128 -27.83 -32.14 -21.99
N ARG A 129 -26.72 -31.53 -22.41
CA ARG A 129 -25.38 -31.87 -21.98
C ARG A 129 -25.04 -31.15 -20.68
N VAL A 130 -24.90 -31.92 -19.61
CA VAL A 130 -24.49 -31.41 -18.29
C VAL A 130 -23.28 -32.20 -17.82
N TYR A 131 -22.31 -31.51 -17.23
CA TYR A 131 -21.15 -32.10 -16.59
C TYR A 131 -21.19 -31.81 -15.09
N ALA A 132 -20.77 -32.77 -14.29
CA ALA A 132 -20.58 -32.60 -12.86
C ALA A 132 -19.22 -33.17 -12.46
N ILE A 133 -18.47 -32.44 -11.63
CA ILE A 133 -17.31 -32.95 -10.92
C ILE A 133 -17.73 -33.20 -9.48
N VAL A 134 -17.61 -34.44 -9.02
CA VAL A 134 -18.19 -34.90 -7.74
C VAL A 134 -17.09 -35.47 -6.87
N GLU A 135 -16.90 -34.88 -5.69
CA GLU A 135 -16.11 -35.47 -4.62
C GLU A 135 -16.90 -36.58 -3.91
N ALA A 136 -16.39 -37.79 -3.99
CA ALA A 136 -16.88 -38.98 -3.30
C ALA A 136 -15.79 -40.07 -3.36
N ALA A 137 -15.93 -41.15 -2.58
CA ALA A 137 -15.03 -42.29 -2.65
C ALA A 137 -15.00 -42.93 -4.06
N ASP A 138 -16.15 -42.99 -4.72
CA ASP A 138 -16.38 -43.38 -6.12
C ASP A 138 -16.64 -42.15 -7.03
N GLY A 139 -16.06 -41.00 -6.66
CA GLY A 139 -16.20 -39.72 -7.35
C GLY A 139 -15.41 -39.62 -8.65
N GLY A 140 -15.51 -38.46 -9.29
CA GLY A 140 -14.92 -38.19 -10.60
C GLY A 140 -15.71 -37.16 -11.41
N ILE A 141 -15.52 -37.20 -12.72
CA ILE A 141 -16.26 -36.37 -13.68
C ILE A 141 -17.37 -37.21 -14.29
N PHE A 142 -18.58 -36.68 -14.21
CA PHE A 142 -19.79 -37.28 -14.71
C PHE A 142 -20.37 -36.43 -15.83
N ARG A 143 -21.00 -37.10 -16.79
CA ARG A 143 -21.70 -36.48 -17.91
C ARG A 143 -23.13 -36.99 -17.97
N SER A 144 -24.07 -36.08 -18.21
CA SER A 144 -25.44 -36.38 -18.57
C SER A 144 -25.72 -35.89 -19.99
N ASP A 145 -26.47 -36.68 -20.76
CA ASP A 145 -26.97 -36.35 -22.10
C ASP A 145 -28.50 -36.17 -22.12
N ASP A 146 -29.13 -36.08 -20.95
CA ASP A 146 -30.57 -35.96 -20.72
C ASP A 146 -30.92 -34.91 -19.64
N ALA A 147 -30.11 -33.85 -19.55
CA ALA A 147 -30.30 -32.73 -18.63
C ALA A 147 -30.31 -33.11 -17.15
N GLY A 148 -29.49 -34.10 -16.76
CA GLY A 148 -29.24 -34.51 -15.37
C GLY A 148 -30.15 -35.64 -14.86
N ALA A 149 -30.95 -36.29 -15.72
CA ALA A 149 -31.81 -37.40 -15.31
C ALA A 149 -31.01 -38.70 -15.12
N THR A 150 -30.06 -38.98 -16.02
CA THR A 150 -29.08 -40.07 -15.90
C THR A 150 -27.67 -39.56 -16.13
N TRP A 151 -26.70 -40.22 -15.50
CA TRP A 151 -25.29 -39.83 -15.51
C TRP A 151 -24.39 -40.99 -15.92
N THR A 152 -23.25 -40.67 -16.50
CA THR A 152 -22.18 -41.61 -16.82
C THR A 152 -20.88 -41.05 -16.27
N LEU A 153 -20.15 -41.85 -15.48
CA LEU A 153 -18.78 -41.55 -15.09
C LEU A 153 -17.88 -41.57 -16.33
N VAL A 154 -17.30 -40.43 -16.68
CA VAL A 154 -16.46 -40.29 -17.89
C VAL A 154 -14.96 -40.27 -17.57
N SER A 155 -14.57 -39.89 -16.35
CA SER A 155 -13.16 -39.92 -15.92
C SER A 155 -13.03 -39.95 -14.40
N GLN A 156 -12.01 -40.67 -13.93
CA GLN A 156 -11.50 -40.67 -12.55
C GLN A 156 -10.05 -40.18 -12.51
N ASP A 157 -9.65 -39.34 -13.47
CA ASP A 157 -8.34 -38.71 -13.45
C ASP A 157 -8.21 -37.86 -12.18
N HIS A 158 -7.42 -38.36 -11.22
CA HIS A 158 -7.26 -37.72 -9.92
C HIS A 158 -6.72 -36.30 -10.01
N ARG A 159 -6.04 -35.91 -11.09
CA ARG A 159 -5.61 -34.51 -11.28
C ARG A 159 -6.78 -33.53 -11.28
N ALA A 160 -7.97 -33.98 -11.67
CA ALA A 160 -9.18 -33.19 -11.65
C ALA A 160 -9.83 -33.11 -10.25
N THR A 161 -9.58 -34.08 -9.36
CA THR A 161 -10.28 -34.23 -8.06
C THR A 161 -9.35 -34.25 -6.84
N GLN A 162 -8.04 -34.01 -6.99
CA GLN A 162 -7.00 -34.27 -5.98
C GLN A 162 -7.13 -33.49 -4.65
N ARG A 163 -7.81 -32.33 -4.62
CA ARG A 163 -7.93 -31.49 -3.42
C ARG A 163 -9.25 -30.70 -3.44
N ALA A 164 -10.35 -31.42 -3.28
CA ALA A 164 -11.68 -30.93 -3.62
C ALA A 164 -12.15 -29.72 -2.81
N PHE A 165 -11.94 -29.68 -1.49
CA PHE A 165 -12.32 -28.51 -0.66
C PHE A 165 -11.82 -27.19 -1.24
N TYR A 166 -10.58 -27.18 -1.76
CA TYR A 166 -9.93 -25.99 -2.31
C TYR A 166 -10.39 -25.73 -3.76
N TYR A 167 -10.51 -26.77 -4.61
CA TYR A 167 -10.83 -26.64 -6.04
C TYR A 167 -12.19 -27.25 -6.45
N SER A 168 -12.22 -28.03 -7.55
CA SER A 168 -13.38 -28.72 -8.11
C SER A 168 -14.41 -27.83 -8.83
N ARG A 169 -13.96 -26.94 -9.73
CA ARG A 169 -14.84 -26.27 -10.69
C ARG A 169 -14.74 -26.89 -12.08
N ILE A 170 -15.87 -26.94 -12.79
CA ILE A 170 -15.97 -27.43 -14.16
C ILE A 170 -16.71 -26.40 -15.02
N TYR A 171 -16.26 -26.23 -16.26
CA TYR A 171 -16.83 -25.30 -17.24
C TYR A 171 -16.96 -26.01 -18.58
N ALA A 172 -18.08 -25.80 -19.27
CA ALA A 172 -18.27 -26.24 -20.64
C ALA A 172 -17.88 -25.10 -21.60
N ASP A 173 -17.26 -25.45 -22.73
CA ASP A 173 -16.91 -24.49 -23.77
C ASP A 173 -18.16 -23.84 -24.40
N THR A 174 -18.07 -22.57 -24.77
CA THR A 174 -19.21 -21.81 -25.29
C THR A 174 -19.57 -22.12 -26.74
N LYS A 175 -18.68 -22.75 -27.50
CA LYS A 175 -18.86 -23.10 -28.91
C LYS A 175 -18.70 -24.59 -29.20
N GLU A 176 -17.97 -25.33 -28.37
CA GLU A 176 -17.65 -26.75 -28.59
C GLU A 176 -18.32 -27.69 -27.57
N LYS A 177 -19.26 -28.52 -28.02
CA LYS A 177 -20.09 -29.38 -27.14
C LYS A 177 -19.28 -30.35 -26.25
N ASP A 178 -18.20 -30.89 -26.78
CA ASP A 178 -17.37 -31.90 -26.10
C ASP A 178 -16.11 -31.31 -25.44
N THR A 179 -15.94 -29.99 -25.46
CA THR A 179 -14.83 -29.33 -24.78
C THR A 179 -15.25 -28.88 -23.38
N ILE A 180 -14.45 -29.25 -22.39
CA ILE A 180 -14.60 -28.81 -21.00
C ILE A 180 -13.29 -28.37 -20.39
N TYR A 181 -13.40 -27.57 -19.34
CA TYR A 181 -12.30 -27.04 -18.57
C TYR A 181 -12.52 -27.33 -17.09
N VAL A 182 -11.48 -27.72 -16.37
CA VAL A 182 -11.54 -27.98 -14.92
C VAL A 182 -10.53 -27.06 -14.24
N MET A 183 -11.00 -26.27 -13.27
CA MET A 183 -10.14 -25.46 -12.41
C MET A 183 -9.70 -26.30 -11.22
N ASN A 184 -8.39 -26.52 -11.12
CA ASN A 184 -7.72 -27.22 -10.04
C ASN A 184 -6.32 -26.58 -9.82
N VAL A 185 -5.43 -27.22 -9.06
CA VAL A 185 -4.01 -26.85 -8.96
C VAL A 185 -3.45 -26.54 -10.35
N ALA A 186 -3.73 -27.42 -11.31
CA ALA A 186 -3.55 -27.16 -12.73
C ALA A 186 -4.88 -26.77 -13.40
N PHE A 187 -4.79 -25.87 -14.38
CA PHE A 187 -5.89 -25.61 -15.31
C PHE A 187 -5.94 -26.75 -16.34
N LEU A 188 -6.97 -27.58 -16.30
CA LEU A 188 -7.15 -28.73 -17.19
C LEU A 188 -8.15 -28.43 -18.32
N LYS A 189 -7.86 -28.92 -19.53
CA LYS A 189 -8.75 -28.91 -20.71
C LYS A 189 -8.94 -30.33 -21.25
N SER A 190 -10.18 -30.68 -21.55
CA SER A 190 -10.56 -31.86 -22.32
C SER A 190 -11.31 -31.44 -23.57
N THR A 191 -11.11 -32.15 -24.68
CA THR A 191 -11.82 -31.96 -25.95
C THR A 191 -12.58 -33.22 -26.39
N ASP A 192 -12.79 -34.16 -25.47
CA ASP A 192 -13.41 -35.48 -25.71
C ASP A 192 -14.49 -35.81 -24.66
N ALA A 193 -15.21 -34.77 -24.22
CA ALA A 193 -16.27 -34.77 -23.22
C ALA A 193 -15.81 -35.28 -21.84
N GLY A 194 -14.60 -34.89 -21.44
CA GLY A 194 -14.05 -35.12 -20.10
C GLY A 194 -13.32 -36.44 -19.91
N LYS A 195 -13.01 -37.19 -20.98
CA LYS A 195 -12.33 -38.49 -20.87
C LYS A 195 -10.82 -38.32 -20.67
N THR A 196 -10.18 -37.40 -21.41
CA THR A 196 -8.74 -37.11 -21.30
C THR A 196 -8.47 -35.63 -21.12
N PHE A 197 -7.42 -35.30 -20.34
CA PHE A 197 -7.06 -33.92 -19.98
C PHE A 197 -5.63 -33.55 -20.36
N LYS A 198 -5.48 -32.32 -20.85
CA LYS A 198 -4.22 -31.60 -21.02
C LYS A 198 -4.16 -30.41 -20.07
N ILE A 199 -2.95 -30.02 -19.68
CA ILE A 199 -2.71 -28.85 -18.84
C ILE A 199 -2.60 -27.59 -19.72
N ILE A 200 -3.32 -26.54 -19.33
CA ILE A 200 -3.11 -25.15 -19.76
C ILE A 200 -2.26 -24.47 -18.68
N ARG A 201 -1.33 -23.61 -19.10
CA ARG A 201 -0.44 -22.89 -18.19
C ARG A 201 -0.74 -21.39 -18.22
N PRO A 202 -1.57 -20.89 -17.29
CA PRO A 202 -1.70 -19.46 -17.06
C PRO A 202 -0.46 -18.91 -16.34
N SER A 203 -0.47 -17.59 -16.08
CA SER A 203 0.64 -16.86 -15.44
C SER A 203 0.93 -17.32 -14.00
N HIS A 204 0.00 -18.03 -13.36
CA HIS A 204 0.11 -18.53 -11.98
C HIS A 204 -0.65 -19.87 -11.81
N GLY A 205 -0.30 -20.67 -10.80
CA GLY A 205 -1.01 -21.91 -10.43
C GLY A 205 -2.29 -21.65 -9.62
N ASP A 206 -2.96 -22.72 -9.17
CA ASP A 206 -4.13 -22.67 -8.28
C ASP A 206 -5.33 -21.91 -8.85
N ASN A 207 -6.03 -22.59 -9.76
CA ASN A 207 -7.08 -22.00 -10.57
C ASN A 207 -8.43 -22.19 -9.90
N HIS A 208 -9.23 -21.11 -9.82
CA HIS A 208 -10.48 -21.09 -9.05
C HIS A 208 -11.71 -20.73 -9.85
N ASP A 209 -11.59 -19.94 -10.92
CA ASP A 209 -12.71 -19.56 -11.78
C ASP A 209 -12.28 -19.38 -13.24
N LEU A 210 -13.25 -19.49 -14.13
CA LEU A 210 -13.09 -19.30 -15.56
C LEU A 210 -14.33 -18.64 -16.15
N TRP A 211 -14.12 -17.58 -16.91
CA TRP A 211 -15.11 -17.01 -17.82
C TRP A 211 -14.65 -17.24 -19.26
N ILE A 212 -15.58 -17.65 -20.12
CA ILE A 212 -15.37 -17.86 -21.55
C ILE A 212 -16.38 -16.98 -22.26
N ASP A 213 -15.94 -16.19 -23.23
CA ASP A 213 -16.84 -15.31 -23.98
C ASP A 213 -17.89 -16.16 -24.72
N PRO A 214 -19.20 -15.90 -24.52
CA PRO A 214 -20.26 -16.65 -25.16
C PRO A 214 -20.25 -16.52 -26.69
N ASN A 215 -19.62 -15.48 -27.23
CA ASN A 215 -19.54 -15.20 -28.66
C ASN A 215 -18.23 -15.68 -29.31
N ASP A 216 -17.16 -15.87 -28.53
CA ASP A 216 -15.83 -16.23 -29.02
C ASP A 216 -15.08 -17.05 -27.96
N ASN A 217 -15.05 -18.38 -28.09
CA ASN A 217 -14.40 -19.25 -27.11
C ASN A 217 -12.87 -19.11 -27.06
N GLN A 218 -12.25 -18.28 -27.91
CA GLN A 218 -10.85 -17.92 -27.79
C GLN A 218 -10.60 -16.88 -26.69
N ARG A 219 -11.63 -16.14 -26.28
CA ARG A 219 -11.51 -15.11 -25.24
C ARG A 219 -11.91 -15.67 -23.89
N MET A 220 -10.96 -15.62 -22.95
CA MET A 220 -11.10 -16.25 -21.66
C MET A 220 -10.54 -15.33 -20.56
N ILE A 221 -11.16 -15.37 -19.39
CA ILE A 221 -10.60 -14.80 -18.16
C ILE A 221 -10.47 -15.95 -17.17
N ASN A 222 -9.25 -16.18 -16.69
CA ASN A 222 -8.97 -17.15 -15.62
C ASN A 222 -8.66 -16.38 -14.33
N SER A 223 -9.21 -16.85 -13.21
CA SER A 223 -8.80 -16.39 -11.88
C SER A 223 -8.04 -17.49 -11.17
N ASN A 224 -6.94 -17.10 -10.55
CA ASN A 224 -6.10 -17.96 -9.74
C ASN A 224 -5.53 -17.18 -8.55
N ASP A 225 -4.70 -17.82 -7.72
CA ASP A 225 -4.20 -17.19 -6.49
C ASP A 225 -3.33 -15.93 -6.73
N GLY A 226 -2.74 -15.80 -7.93
CA GLY A 226 -2.05 -14.58 -8.39
C GLY A 226 -2.96 -13.47 -8.93
N GLY A 227 -4.28 -13.71 -9.06
CA GLY A 227 -5.28 -12.77 -9.57
C GLY A 227 -5.88 -13.16 -10.93
N GLY A 228 -6.47 -12.18 -11.64
CA GLY A 228 -7.11 -12.41 -12.94
C GLY A 228 -6.16 -12.27 -14.13
N ASN A 229 -6.18 -13.20 -15.08
CA ASN A 229 -5.45 -13.09 -16.34
C ASN A 229 -6.36 -13.37 -17.55
N VAL A 230 -6.03 -12.76 -18.69
CA VAL A 230 -6.87 -12.75 -19.90
C VAL A 230 -6.14 -13.45 -21.04
N SER A 231 -6.86 -14.26 -21.80
CA SER A 231 -6.41 -14.84 -23.07
C SER A 231 -7.36 -14.43 -24.19
N VAL A 232 -6.81 -14.28 -25.40
CA VAL A 232 -7.57 -14.05 -26.65
C VAL A 232 -7.29 -15.13 -27.71
N ASP A 233 -6.63 -16.22 -27.33
CA ASP A 233 -6.17 -17.31 -28.19
C ASP A 233 -6.46 -18.70 -27.58
N GLY A 234 -7.52 -18.80 -26.77
CA GLY A 234 -7.99 -20.06 -26.20
C GLY A 234 -7.08 -20.64 -25.11
N GLY A 235 -6.33 -19.76 -24.43
CA GLY A 235 -5.42 -20.09 -23.34
C GLY A 235 -4.00 -20.46 -23.78
N ALA A 236 -3.60 -20.16 -25.01
CA ALA A 236 -2.23 -20.38 -25.47
C ALA A 236 -1.27 -19.32 -24.89
N THR A 237 -1.72 -18.08 -24.75
CA THR A 237 -1.03 -16.99 -24.05
C THR A 237 -1.95 -16.23 -23.11
N TRP A 238 -1.37 -15.57 -22.10
CA TRP A 238 -2.08 -14.88 -21.02
C TRP A 238 -1.46 -13.53 -20.70
N THR A 239 -2.27 -12.56 -20.28
CA THR A 239 -1.79 -11.27 -19.77
C THR A 239 -1.02 -11.41 -18.46
N ALA A 240 -0.19 -10.42 -18.15
CA ALA A 240 0.40 -10.26 -16.81
C ALA A 240 -0.68 -9.96 -15.76
N GLN A 241 -0.35 -10.19 -14.49
CA GLN A 241 -1.20 -9.93 -13.32
C GLN A 241 -0.59 -8.79 -12.50
N THR A 242 -1.17 -7.59 -12.60
CA THR A 242 -0.64 -6.37 -11.96
C THR A 242 -1.69 -5.73 -11.04
N PHE A 243 -2.09 -6.45 -9.99
CA PHE A 243 -3.08 -5.99 -9.01
C PHE A 243 -2.45 -5.81 -7.62
N PRO A 244 -2.80 -4.75 -6.86
CA PRO A 244 -2.33 -4.55 -5.49
C PRO A 244 -3.15 -5.43 -4.51
N THR A 245 -3.12 -6.73 -4.71
CA THR A 245 -3.89 -7.72 -3.94
C THR A 245 -3.01 -8.55 -3.00
N ALA A 246 -1.80 -8.09 -2.71
CA ALA A 246 -0.87 -8.81 -1.85
C ALA A 246 -1.48 -9.03 -0.46
N GLN A 247 -1.31 -10.24 0.03
CA GLN A 247 -1.81 -10.72 1.31
C GLN A 247 -0.62 -11.03 2.21
N LEU A 248 -0.35 -10.14 3.18
CA LEU A 248 0.85 -10.19 3.99
C LEU A 248 0.53 -10.78 5.36
N TYR A 249 1.28 -11.78 5.81
CA TYR A 249 1.06 -12.42 7.11
C TYR A 249 1.59 -11.58 8.28
N HIS A 250 2.81 -11.10 8.14
CA HIS A 250 3.58 -10.36 9.13
C HIS A 250 4.38 -9.26 8.44
N VAL A 251 4.78 -8.23 9.19
CA VAL A 251 5.66 -7.18 8.68
C VAL A 251 6.87 -6.96 9.57
N SER A 252 8.00 -6.72 8.94
CA SER A 252 9.23 -6.26 9.56
C SER A 252 9.81 -5.10 8.76
N VAL A 253 10.76 -4.39 9.37
CA VAL A 253 11.50 -3.31 8.70
C VAL A 253 13.00 -3.52 8.85
N THR A 254 13.76 -3.12 7.83
CA THR A 254 15.22 -3.16 7.87
C THR A 254 15.79 -1.89 8.52
N LYS A 255 17.10 -1.89 8.79
CA LYS A 255 17.85 -0.69 9.19
C LYS A 255 18.43 0.09 7.99
N ASP A 256 18.06 -0.26 6.76
CA ASP A 256 18.43 0.54 5.58
C ASP A 256 17.90 1.99 5.74
N ILE A 257 18.48 2.95 5.02
CA ILE A 257 17.97 4.33 4.97
C ILE A 257 17.72 4.72 3.50
N PRO A 258 16.48 5.01 3.09
CA PRO A 258 15.23 4.69 3.79
C PRO A 258 15.09 3.18 4.07
N TYR A 259 14.34 2.83 5.12
CA TYR A 259 14.15 1.44 5.52
C TYR A 259 13.34 0.67 4.48
N GLN A 260 13.53 -0.64 4.42
CA GLN A 260 12.72 -1.55 3.60
C GLN A 260 11.61 -2.15 4.47
N VAL A 261 10.42 -2.29 3.91
CA VAL A 261 9.27 -3.00 4.48
C VAL A 261 9.25 -4.41 3.92
N CYS A 262 9.28 -5.41 4.79
CA CYS A 262 9.43 -6.82 4.42
C CYS A 262 8.34 -7.71 5.03
N GLY A 263 7.91 -8.74 4.29
CA GLY A 263 6.94 -9.73 4.78
C GLY A 263 6.77 -10.91 3.83
N ALA A 264 6.12 -11.97 4.29
CA ALA A 264 5.75 -13.11 3.44
C ALA A 264 4.40 -12.84 2.77
N GLN A 265 4.36 -12.95 1.44
CA GLN A 265 3.16 -12.79 0.63
C GLN A 265 2.60 -14.16 0.26
N GLN A 266 1.35 -14.39 0.65
CA GLN A 266 0.61 -15.62 0.35
C GLN A 266 0.59 -15.93 -1.15
N ASP A 267 0.74 -17.22 -1.47
CA ASP A 267 0.78 -17.80 -2.82
C ASP A 267 1.85 -17.18 -3.74
N ASN A 268 2.94 -16.64 -3.16
CA ASN A 268 4.03 -16.05 -3.92
C ASN A 268 5.40 -16.32 -3.26
N THR A 269 5.92 -15.34 -2.52
CA THR A 269 7.28 -15.35 -1.96
C THR A 269 7.38 -14.37 -0.80
N THR A 270 8.55 -14.26 -0.18
CA THR A 270 8.86 -13.10 0.65
C THR A 270 9.07 -11.87 -0.22
N VAL A 271 8.66 -10.71 0.27
CA VAL A 271 8.74 -9.46 -0.46
C VAL A 271 9.31 -8.38 0.45
N CYS A 272 10.31 -7.66 -0.05
CA CYS A 272 10.86 -6.45 0.54
C CYS A 272 10.75 -5.30 -0.46
N VAL A 273 10.30 -4.14 0.01
CA VAL A 273 10.13 -2.92 -0.78
C VAL A 273 10.49 -1.69 0.03
N GLN A 274 10.99 -0.65 -0.62
CA GLN A 274 11.43 0.57 0.07
C GLN A 274 10.24 1.36 0.62
N SER A 275 10.37 1.87 1.85
CA SER A 275 9.35 2.70 2.52
C SER A 275 9.10 4.03 1.82
N GLU A 276 10.16 4.64 1.31
CA GLU A 276 10.15 5.96 0.70
C GLU A 276 10.75 5.90 -0.71
N PRO A 277 10.18 6.61 -1.71
CA PRO A 277 10.76 6.64 -3.04
C PRO A 277 12.11 7.40 -3.05
N THR A 278 13.15 6.79 -3.61
CA THR A 278 14.43 7.46 -3.89
C THR A 278 14.70 7.59 -5.38
N GLY A 279 15.31 8.69 -5.80
CA GLY A 279 15.70 8.95 -7.19
C GLY A 279 15.53 10.42 -7.61
N PRO A 280 16.10 10.85 -8.74
CA PRO A 280 16.06 12.26 -9.16
C PRO A 280 14.70 12.66 -9.78
N GLY A 281 14.22 13.87 -9.43
CA GLY A 281 13.13 14.57 -10.10
C GLY A 281 11.70 14.09 -9.73
N PRO A 282 10.66 14.49 -10.50
CA PRO A 282 9.27 14.03 -10.32
C PRO A 282 9.07 12.52 -10.58
N GLN A 283 10.15 11.79 -10.90
CA GLN A 283 10.19 10.33 -11.02
C GLN A 283 10.61 9.65 -9.70
N ARG A 284 10.28 10.24 -8.54
CA ARG A 284 10.29 9.55 -7.25
C ARG A 284 9.34 8.35 -7.36
N ARG A 285 9.88 7.18 -7.69
CA ARG A 285 9.10 5.96 -7.98
C ARG A 285 8.72 5.28 -6.67
N THR A 286 7.48 5.44 -6.23
CA THR A 286 6.76 4.38 -5.51
C THR A 286 5.89 3.61 -6.52
N GLY A 287 5.61 2.33 -6.26
CA GLY A 287 4.78 1.49 -7.14
C GLY A 287 5.58 0.66 -8.15
N MET A 288 5.07 0.51 -9.38
CA MET A 288 5.48 -0.49 -10.40
C MET A 288 6.98 -0.54 -10.73
N PHE A 289 7.75 0.48 -10.35
CA PHE A 289 9.18 0.58 -10.64
C PHE A 289 10.09 0.60 -9.41
N ALA A 290 9.54 0.47 -8.19
CA ALA A 290 10.35 0.24 -7.00
C ALA A 290 10.88 -1.21 -7.05
N PRO A 291 12.20 -1.45 -6.87
CA PRO A 291 12.73 -2.79 -6.88
C PRO A 291 12.15 -3.58 -5.70
N LEU A 292 11.40 -4.62 -6.01
CA LEU A 292 10.88 -5.59 -5.05
C LEU A 292 11.71 -6.87 -5.15
N TYR A 293 12.10 -7.42 -4.01
CA TYR A 293 12.96 -8.61 -3.96
C TYR A 293 12.58 -9.54 -2.82
N ALA A 294 12.91 -10.83 -2.98
CA ALA A 294 12.71 -11.87 -1.97
C ALA A 294 13.95 -12.05 -1.10
N VAL A 295 13.75 -12.51 0.14
CA VAL A 295 14.80 -12.60 1.19
C VAL A 295 14.87 -13.99 1.86
N GLY A 296 14.70 -15.05 1.07
CA GLY A 296 14.63 -16.43 1.57
C GLY A 296 13.22 -16.81 2.03
N GLY A 297 13.10 -17.93 2.74
CA GLY A 297 11.81 -18.47 3.19
C GLY A 297 10.90 -18.85 2.02
N GLY A 298 9.60 -18.57 2.17
CA GLY A 298 8.59 -18.79 1.13
C GLY A 298 7.39 -17.86 1.27
N GLU A 299 6.23 -18.32 0.81
CA GLU A 299 4.99 -17.53 0.77
C GLU A 299 4.36 -17.26 2.15
N SER A 300 4.70 -18.08 3.14
CA SER A 300 4.09 -18.02 4.47
C SER A 300 5.11 -17.68 5.55
N GLY A 301 4.66 -17.01 6.62
CA GLY A 301 5.45 -16.88 7.85
C GLY A 301 6.16 -15.55 8.05
N TYR A 302 7.15 -15.58 8.95
CA TYR A 302 7.89 -14.41 9.42
C TYR A 302 9.07 -14.11 8.51
N VAL A 303 9.36 -12.82 8.34
CA VAL A 303 10.62 -12.31 7.80
C VAL A 303 11.23 -11.42 8.87
N THR A 304 12.49 -11.67 9.20
CA THR A 304 13.19 -10.99 10.29
C THR A 304 14.60 -10.60 9.83
N PRO A 305 14.84 -9.31 9.54
CA PRO A 305 16.18 -8.80 9.24
C PRO A 305 17.11 -8.94 10.45
N ASP A 306 18.40 -9.17 10.19
CA ASP A 306 19.41 -9.15 11.24
C ASP A 306 19.58 -7.71 11.78
N PRO A 307 19.53 -7.50 13.10
CA PRO A 307 19.66 -6.17 13.69
C PRO A 307 21.05 -5.53 13.51
N ASN A 308 22.09 -6.30 13.18
CA ASN A 308 23.46 -5.79 13.02
C ASN A 308 23.93 -5.72 11.56
N ASP A 309 23.28 -6.45 10.64
CA ASP A 309 23.68 -6.48 9.23
C ASP A 309 22.44 -6.38 8.31
N PRO A 310 22.24 -5.25 7.60
CA PRO A 310 21.08 -5.04 6.74
C PRO A 310 21.04 -5.99 5.52
N ASN A 311 22.08 -6.78 5.27
CA ASN A 311 22.09 -7.77 4.21
C ASN A 311 21.66 -9.17 4.67
N ILE A 312 21.54 -9.43 5.97
CA ILE A 312 21.19 -10.76 6.49
C ILE A 312 19.72 -10.80 6.89
N PHE A 313 19.02 -11.85 6.45
CA PHE A 313 17.60 -12.07 6.72
C PHE A 313 17.35 -13.49 7.21
N TYR A 314 16.37 -13.65 8.09
CA TYR A 314 15.85 -14.93 8.55
C TYR A 314 14.38 -15.02 8.15
N ALA A 315 14.02 -16.02 7.36
CA ALA A 315 12.69 -16.10 6.76
C ALA A 315 12.09 -17.50 6.87
N GLY A 316 10.83 -17.57 7.27
CA GLY A 316 10.05 -18.80 7.45
C GLY A 316 9.28 -19.24 6.21
N SER A 317 8.72 -20.46 6.25
CA SER A 317 7.68 -20.97 5.35
C SER A 317 6.98 -22.20 5.94
N GLN A 318 5.95 -22.68 5.24
CA GLN A 318 5.28 -23.95 5.48
C GLN A 318 6.26 -25.11 5.63
N GLY A 319 5.87 -26.17 6.35
CA GLY A 319 6.72 -27.34 6.57
C GLY A 319 7.92 -27.07 7.49
N ALA A 320 7.80 -26.09 8.38
CA ALA A 320 8.82 -25.67 9.35
C ALA A 320 10.08 -25.03 8.74
N LEU A 321 10.06 -24.63 7.46
CA LEU A 321 11.25 -24.08 6.81
C LEU A 321 11.66 -22.77 7.48
N ILE A 322 12.94 -22.65 7.83
CA ILE A 322 13.56 -21.37 8.20
C ILE A 322 14.91 -21.27 7.49
N THR A 323 15.15 -20.15 6.82
CA THR A 323 16.38 -19.92 6.07
C THR A 323 17.10 -18.68 6.57
N ARG A 324 18.44 -18.71 6.53
CA ARG A 324 19.29 -17.53 6.59
C ARG A 324 19.66 -17.13 5.16
N PHE A 325 19.39 -15.89 4.79
CA PHE A 325 19.66 -15.32 3.47
C PHE A 325 20.65 -14.15 3.58
N ASP A 326 21.59 -14.07 2.65
CA ASP A 326 22.54 -12.96 2.50
C ASP A 326 22.31 -12.25 1.16
N ARG A 327 21.73 -11.05 1.22
CA ARG A 327 21.39 -10.22 0.07
C ARG A 327 22.62 -9.77 -0.73
N SER A 328 23.79 -9.65 -0.10
CA SER A 328 25.01 -9.16 -0.77
C SER A 328 25.59 -10.18 -1.75
N SER A 329 25.41 -11.47 -1.45
CA SER A 329 25.93 -12.59 -2.23
C SER A 329 24.84 -13.42 -2.91
N GLY A 330 23.58 -13.28 -2.48
CA GLY A 330 22.47 -14.14 -2.86
C GLY A 330 22.49 -15.52 -2.19
N ALA A 331 23.39 -15.74 -1.23
CA ALA A 331 23.55 -17.03 -0.58
C ALA A 331 22.39 -17.34 0.38
N ILE A 332 21.85 -18.55 0.30
CA ILE A 332 20.80 -19.04 1.18
C ILE A 332 21.23 -20.32 1.88
N ARG A 333 20.85 -20.44 3.16
CA ARG A 333 21.09 -21.63 3.98
C ARG A 333 19.82 -22.02 4.73
N ASP A 334 19.43 -23.28 4.61
CA ASP A 334 18.43 -23.90 5.48
C ASP A 334 19.01 -24.10 6.89
N ILE A 335 18.26 -23.64 7.90
CA ILE A 335 18.63 -23.68 9.32
C ILE A 335 17.50 -24.23 10.19
N GLN A 336 16.65 -25.11 9.65
CA GLN A 336 15.56 -25.75 10.40
C GLN A 336 16.03 -26.36 11.73
N VAL A 337 15.22 -26.18 12.79
CA VAL A 337 15.46 -26.81 14.10
C VAL A 337 15.41 -28.34 14.00
N TYR A 338 14.42 -28.85 13.27
CA TYR A 338 14.20 -30.27 13.05
C TYR A 338 13.74 -30.51 11.60
N PRO A 339 14.66 -30.78 10.65
CA PRO A 339 14.37 -30.85 9.22
C PRO A 339 13.67 -32.15 8.82
N LEU A 340 12.44 -32.33 9.32
CA LEU A 340 11.53 -33.40 8.94
C LEU A 340 10.31 -32.79 8.27
N PHE A 341 10.18 -32.96 6.96
CA PHE A 341 8.99 -32.55 6.23
C PHE A 341 7.81 -33.47 6.56
N PHE A 342 6.64 -32.89 6.84
CA PHE A 342 5.52 -33.59 7.50
C PHE A 342 4.15 -33.46 6.80
N SER A 343 4.11 -33.00 5.55
CA SER A 343 2.84 -32.89 4.81
C SER A 343 2.11 -34.24 4.76
N GLY A 344 0.80 -34.21 5.01
CA GLY A 344 -0.06 -35.38 5.11
C GLY A 344 -0.17 -35.99 6.52
N MET A 345 0.61 -35.52 7.50
CA MET A 345 0.62 -36.07 8.86
C MET A 345 -0.19 -35.20 9.84
N PRO A 346 -0.93 -35.81 10.79
CA PRO A 346 -1.61 -35.07 11.85
C PRO A 346 -0.62 -34.55 12.90
N ALA A 347 -1.01 -33.49 13.60
CA ALA A 347 -0.19 -32.86 14.64
C ALA A 347 0.26 -33.84 15.74
N SER A 348 -0.58 -34.84 16.08
CA SER A 348 -0.27 -35.87 17.07
C SER A 348 0.88 -36.80 16.67
N ALA A 349 1.20 -36.89 15.38
CA ALA A 349 2.29 -37.72 14.86
C ALA A 349 3.63 -36.95 14.78
N LEU A 350 3.62 -35.63 15.01
CA LEU A 350 4.80 -34.79 14.89
C LEU A 350 5.56 -34.71 16.21
N LYS A 351 6.88 -34.90 16.13
CA LYS A 351 7.78 -34.65 17.27
C LYS A 351 7.79 -33.17 17.65
N GLU A 352 7.93 -32.31 16.65
CA GLU A 352 7.84 -30.86 16.79
C GLU A 352 6.69 -30.38 15.90
N ARG A 353 5.70 -29.72 16.49
CA ARG A 353 4.53 -29.19 15.79
C ARG A 353 4.84 -27.77 15.33
N TRP A 354 4.81 -27.56 14.02
CA TRP A 354 5.14 -26.27 13.41
C TRP A 354 3.92 -25.70 12.73
N GLN A 355 3.60 -24.46 13.07
CA GLN A 355 2.52 -23.73 12.44
C GLN A 355 2.92 -23.25 11.04
N TRP A 356 1.94 -22.99 10.17
CA TRP A 356 2.10 -22.30 8.88
C TRP A 356 2.90 -20.99 8.95
N THR A 357 2.72 -20.23 10.03
CA THR A 357 3.41 -18.98 10.38
C THR A 357 3.91 -19.08 11.82
N PHE A 358 5.16 -19.48 12.00
CA PHE A 358 5.78 -19.56 13.32
C PHE A 358 6.72 -18.35 13.58
N PRO A 359 6.80 -17.85 14.82
CA PRO A 359 7.66 -16.73 15.19
C PRO A 359 9.15 -16.94 14.83
N ILE A 360 9.78 -15.85 14.37
CA ILE A 360 11.23 -15.72 14.20
C ILE A 360 11.59 -14.35 14.77
N VAL A 361 12.13 -14.28 15.98
CA VAL A 361 12.30 -13.00 16.69
C VAL A 361 13.69 -12.88 17.32
N PHE A 362 14.35 -11.75 17.10
CA PHE A 362 15.59 -11.43 17.82
C PHE A 362 15.29 -10.95 19.24
N ALA A 363 16.19 -11.25 20.18
CA ALA A 363 16.16 -10.61 21.48
C ALA A 363 16.57 -9.13 21.34
N PRO A 364 15.75 -8.17 21.79
CA PRO A 364 16.09 -6.75 21.69
C PRO A 364 17.34 -6.37 22.49
N THR A 365 17.60 -7.07 23.60
CA THR A 365 18.73 -6.83 24.50
C THR A 365 20.03 -7.50 24.08
N ASP A 366 19.98 -8.48 23.17
CA ASP A 366 21.17 -9.14 22.61
C ASP A 366 20.92 -9.51 21.14
N PRO A 367 21.47 -8.75 20.18
CA PRO A 367 21.21 -8.95 18.76
C PRO A 367 21.81 -10.24 18.20
N LYS A 368 22.54 -11.05 18.98
CA LYS A 368 23.01 -12.38 18.57
C LYS A 368 22.00 -13.49 18.87
N VAL A 369 21.04 -13.24 19.75
CA VAL A 369 20.06 -14.24 20.17
C VAL A 369 18.85 -14.19 19.27
N LEU A 370 18.59 -15.29 18.56
CA LEU A 370 17.40 -15.47 17.73
C LEU A 370 16.54 -16.59 18.31
N TYR A 371 15.24 -16.36 18.39
CA TYR A 371 14.24 -17.32 18.83
C TYR A 371 13.35 -17.76 17.68
N THR A 372 12.92 -19.02 17.74
CA THR A 372 11.84 -19.56 16.92
C THR A 372 11.03 -20.58 17.74
N SER A 373 9.86 -21.03 17.26
CA SER A 373 9.01 -21.90 18.07
C SER A 373 8.24 -22.98 17.32
N SER A 374 8.20 -24.16 17.95
CA SER A 374 7.23 -25.23 17.75
C SER A 374 6.19 -25.16 18.88
N GLN A 375 5.82 -26.28 19.49
CA GLN A 375 5.26 -26.28 20.85
C GLN A 375 6.28 -25.92 21.95
N HIS A 376 7.57 -25.91 21.58
CA HIS A 376 8.70 -25.50 22.42
C HIS A 376 9.30 -24.19 21.90
N LEU A 377 9.89 -23.40 22.80
CA LEU A 377 10.70 -22.24 22.45
C LEU A 377 12.14 -22.68 22.19
N TRP A 378 12.65 -22.31 21.02
CA TRP A 378 14.01 -22.62 20.57
C TRP A 378 14.86 -21.38 20.49
N LYS A 379 16.13 -21.50 20.86
CA LYS A 379 17.12 -20.42 20.88
C LYS A 379 18.33 -20.79 20.03
N THR A 380 18.87 -19.84 19.29
CA THR A 380 20.20 -19.91 18.68
C THR A 380 21.00 -18.65 18.96
N THR A 381 22.32 -18.79 19.04
CA THR A 381 23.29 -17.69 19.14
C THR A 381 24.38 -17.76 18.07
N ASN A 382 24.22 -18.68 17.10
CA ASN A 382 25.18 -18.97 16.04
C ASN A 382 24.49 -19.04 14.68
N GLN A 383 23.50 -18.16 14.48
CA GLN A 383 22.82 -17.95 13.20
C GLN A 383 22.16 -19.23 12.65
N GLY A 384 21.59 -20.05 13.54
CA GLY A 384 20.87 -21.27 13.18
C GLY A 384 21.76 -22.49 12.90
N GLN A 385 23.07 -22.43 13.19
CA GLN A 385 23.95 -23.60 13.11
C GLN A 385 23.56 -24.69 14.12
N SER A 386 23.04 -24.29 15.28
CA SER A 386 22.43 -25.17 16.27
C SER A 386 21.32 -24.45 17.04
N TRP A 387 20.37 -25.23 17.54
CA TRP A 387 19.23 -24.74 18.32
C TRP A 387 19.14 -25.47 19.67
N GLU A 388 18.80 -24.73 20.71
CA GLU A 388 18.57 -25.22 22.07
C GLU A 388 17.10 -25.03 22.45
N ALA A 389 16.43 -26.07 22.94
CA ALA A 389 15.10 -25.94 23.53
C ALA A 389 15.23 -25.33 24.93
N ILE A 390 14.54 -24.22 25.17
CA ILE A 390 14.57 -23.49 26.44
C ILE A 390 13.19 -23.46 27.13
N SER A 391 12.27 -24.32 26.71
CA SER A 391 10.98 -24.50 27.37
C SER A 391 10.51 -25.96 27.30
N PRO A 392 9.60 -26.38 28.20
CA PRO A 392 8.75 -27.53 27.96
C PRO A 392 7.69 -27.21 26.88
N ASP A 393 6.77 -28.14 26.63
CA ASP A 393 5.57 -27.86 25.83
C ASP A 393 4.73 -26.80 26.57
N LEU A 394 4.59 -25.61 25.97
CA LEU A 394 3.86 -24.47 26.55
C LEU A 394 2.44 -24.36 25.99
N THR A 395 1.90 -25.45 25.48
CA THR A 395 0.59 -25.51 24.82
C THR A 395 -0.36 -26.40 25.60
N ARG A 396 -1.66 -26.30 25.31
CA ARG A 396 -2.67 -27.18 25.91
C ARG A 396 -2.57 -28.58 25.36
N ALA A 397 -2.27 -28.71 24.05
CA ALA A 397 -2.10 -29.98 23.35
C ALA A 397 -3.26 -30.98 23.60
N ASP A 398 -4.50 -30.49 23.59
CA ASP A 398 -5.67 -31.33 23.80
C ASP A 398 -5.74 -32.41 22.69
N PRO A 399 -5.70 -33.72 23.00
CA PRO A 399 -5.68 -34.76 21.99
C PRO A 399 -6.80 -34.68 20.96
N LYS A 400 -7.95 -34.08 21.30
CA LYS A 400 -9.09 -33.90 20.38
C LYS A 400 -8.80 -32.89 19.26
N THR A 401 -7.77 -32.06 19.39
CA THR A 401 -7.40 -31.01 18.44
C THR A 401 -6.14 -31.34 17.64
N LEU A 402 -5.58 -32.55 17.78
CA LEU A 402 -4.29 -32.92 17.16
C LEU A 402 -4.40 -34.01 16.08
N GLY A 403 -5.62 -34.45 15.78
CA GLY A 403 -5.90 -35.53 14.84
C GLY A 403 -5.92 -35.12 13.37
N ASP A 404 -6.46 -36.00 12.52
CA ASP A 404 -6.53 -35.78 11.08
C ASP A 404 -7.51 -34.68 10.69
N SER A 405 -7.15 -33.90 9.65
CA SER A 405 -7.99 -32.88 9.03
C SER A 405 -8.40 -33.22 7.59
N GLY A 406 -9.56 -32.74 7.18
CA GLY A 406 -10.16 -32.87 5.83
C GLY A 406 -11.49 -33.63 5.78
N GLY A 407 -11.95 -34.24 6.88
CA GLY A 407 -13.25 -34.93 6.90
C GLY A 407 -13.21 -36.37 6.35
N PRO A 408 -14.37 -36.95 5.98
CA PRO A 408 -14.51 -38.38 5.68
C PRO A 408 -14.08 -38.82 4.26
N ILE A 409 -13.95 -37.90 3.29
CA ILE A 409 -13.68 -38.26 1.88
C ILE A 409 -12.22 -38.02 1.51
N THR A 410 -11.77 -36.77 1.55
CA THR A 410 -10.39 -36.37 1.18
C THR A 410 -9.74 -35.62 2.35
N LYS A 411 -8.53 -36.01 2.73
CA LYS A 411 -7.78 -35.33 3.80
C LYS A 411 -7.12 -34.05 3.27
N ASP A 412 -6.96 -33.05 4.13
CA ASP A 412 -6.15 -31.85 3.87
C ASP A 412 -5.30 -31.56 5.11
N GLN A 413 -4.02 -31.92 5.01
CA GLN A 413 -3.04 -31.82 6.09
C GLN A 413 -1.74 -31.22 5.54
N ASN A 414 -1.71 -29.90 5.31
CA ASN A 414 -0.56 -29.24 4.71
C ASN A 414 0.14 -28.23 5.64
N GLY A 415 -0.32 -28.05 6.87
CA GLY A 415 0.31 -27.15 7.85
C GLY A 415 -0.64 -26.20 8.58
N PRO A 416 -1.63 -25.53 7.95
CA PRO A 416 -2.48 -24.55 8.64
C PRO A 416 -3.31 -25.13 9.80
N GLU A 417 -3.64 -26.41 9.72
CA GLU A 417 -4.36 -27.21 10.72
C GLU A 417 -3.47 -27.75 11.84
N ILE A 418 -2.14 -27.66 11.72
CA ILE A 418 -1.23 -28.04 12.80
C ILE A 418 -1.45 -27.07 13.96
N TYR A 419 -1.83 -27.63 15.10
CA TYR A 419 -2.34 -26.90 16.26
C TYR A 419 -1.65 -27.34 17.54
N GLY A 420 -1.79 -26.55 18.61
CA GLY A 420 -1.04 -26.76 19.84
C GLY A 420 0.42 -26.38 19.63
N THR A 421 0.64 -25.15 19.16
CA THR A 421 1.94 -24.53 18.88
C THR A 421 2.08 -23.22 19.64
N ILE A 422 3.31 -22.83 19.99
CA ILE A 422 3.58 -21.45 20.41
C ILE A 422 3.48 -20.58 19.16
N PHE A 423 2.50 -19.68 19.17
CA PHE A 423 2.11 -18.85 18.04
C PHE A 423 2.70 -17.43 18.13
N THR A 424 3.09 -16.98 19.33
CA THR A 424 3.75 -15.70 19.54
C THR A 424 4.85 -15.82 20.59
N VAL A 425 5.94 -15.09 20.38
CA VAL A 425 7.10 -14.99 21.28
C VAL A 425 7.45 -13.51 21.38
N ALA A 426 7.47 -12.99 22.61
CA ALA A 426 7.82 -11.60 22.87
C ALA A 426 8.91 -11.54 23.96
N PRO A 427 10.19 -11.47 23.59
CA PRO A 427 11.26 -11.17 24.53
C PRO A 427 11.11 -9.74 25.08
N SER A 428 11.47 -9.51 26.34
CA SER A 428 11.44 -8.16 26.92
C SER A 428 12.43 -7.23 26.22
N LEU A 429 12.03 -5.97 26.07
CA LEU A 429 12.88 -4.88 25.57
C LEU A 429 13.93 -4.41 26.59
N GLN A 430 13.75 -4.79 27.87
CA GLN A 430 14.50 -4.23 29.00
C GLN A 430 15.27 -5.28 29.81
N ASP A 431 14.86 -6.56 29.76
CA ASP A 431 15.50 -7.66 30.51
C ASP A 431 15.65 -8.92 29.65
N ALA A 432 16.91 -9.32 29.40
CA ALA A 432 17.26 -10.48 28.59
C ALA A 432 16.73 -11.82 29.12
N ASN A 433 16.35 -11.89 30.40
CA ASN A 433 15.83 -13.13 31.01
C ASN A 433 14.31 -13.24 30.95
N THR A 434 13.62 -12.15 30.61
CA THR A 434 12.16 -12.10 30.58
C THR A 434 11.65 -12.36 29.17
N ILE A 435 10.89 -13.45 28.99
CA ILE A 435 10.31 -13.84 27.70
C ILE A 435 8.86 -14.26 27.92
N TRP A 436 7.97 -13.72 27.09
CA TRP A 436 6.56 -14.05 27.07
C TRP A 436 6.25 -14.93 25.85
N THR A 437 5.35 -15.90 26.02
CA THR A 437 4.87 -16.76 24.92
C THR A 437 3.37 -16.90 24.98
N GLY A 438 2.75 -17.06 23.81
CA GLY A 438 1.32 -17.35 23.66
C GLY A 438 1.09 -18.44 22.63
N SER A 439 0.20 -19.38 22.91
CA SER A 439 -0.12 -20.50 22.02
C SER A 439 -1.34 -20.23 21.15
N ASP A 440 -1.46 -20.98 20.06
CA ASP A 440 -2.66 -21.00 19.23
C ASP A 440 -3.86 -21.67 19.91
N ASP A 441 -3.62 -22.42 20.98
CA ASP A 441 -4.62 -23.13 21.79
C ASP A 441 -4.95 -22.49 23.15
N GLY A 442 -4.49 -21.24 23.34
CA GLY A 442 -5.01 -20.29 24.32
C GLY A 442 -4.32 -20.29 25.67
N LEU A 443 -3.02 -20.63 25.72
CA LEU A 443 -2.20 -20.50 26.92
C LEU A 443 -1.13 -19.43 26.74
N ALA A 444 -0.98 -18.58 27.76
CA ALA A 444 0.11 -17.62 27.86
C ALA A 444 1.07 -18.02 28.99
N PHE A 445 2.37 -17.93 28.72
CA PHE A 445 3.42 -18.23 29.69
C PHE A 445 4.47 -17.12 29.74
N ILE A 446 5.16 -17.02 30.87
CA ILE A 446 6.33 -16.14 31.05
C ILE A 446 7.46 -16.90 31.73
N THR A 447 8.69 -16.64 31.29
CA THR A 447 9.91 -16.91 32.06
C THR A 447 10.59 -15.59 32.41
N ARG A 448 11.29 -15.56 33.54
CA ARG A 448 12.10 -14.40 34.00
C ARG A 448 13.52 -14.81 34.39
N ASP A 449 13.93 -16.02 34.02
CA ASP A 449 15.24 -16.58 34.31
C ASP A 449 15.88 -17.25 33.08
N GLY A 450 15.49 -16.78 31.89
CA GLY A 450 16.04 -17.22 30.62
C GLY A 450 15.57 -18.60 30.18
N GLY A 451 14.38 -19.02 30.58
CA GLY A 451 13.75 -20.28 30.17
C GLY A 451 13.91 -21.44 31.15
N LYS A 452 14.50 -21.23 32.33
CA LYS A 452 14.66 -22.31 33.31
C LYS A 452 13.34 -22.66 33.99
N HIS A 453 12.53 -21.66 34.28
CA HIS A 453 11.18 -21.83 34.82
C HIS A 453 10.17 -21.01 34.03
N TRP A 454 8.98 -21.61 33.84
CA TRP A 454 7.87 -21.02 33.09
C TRP A 454 6.62 -20.98 33.96
N THR A 455 5.97 -19.82 34.01
CA THR A 455 4.73 -19.58 34.78
C THR A 455 3.58 -19.37 33.83
N ASN A 456 2.47 -20.11 34.02
CA ASN A 456 1.24 -19.87 33.28
C ASN A 456 0.59 -18.57 33.79
N ILE A 457 0.35 -17.65 32.87
CA ILE A 457 -0.17 -16.30 33.10
C ILE A 457 -1.40 -16.03 32.23
N THR A 458 -2.11 -17.08 31.82
CA THR A 458 -3.31 -16.95 31.00
C THR A 458 -4.38 -16.13 31.75
N PRO A 459 -5.02 -15.12 31.12
CA PRO A 459 -6.09 -14.36 31.78
C PRO A 459 -7.21 -15.27 32.27
N LYS A 460 -7.79 -14.97 33.44
CA LYS A 460 -8.76 -15.88 34.09
C LYS A 460 -10.10 -15.96 33.38
N ASP A 461 -10.51 -14.87 32.73
CA ASP A 461 -11.73 -14.76 31.92
C ASP A 461 -11.51 -15.17 30.46
N PHE A 462 -10.32 -15.69 30.12
CA PHE A 462 -9.93 -16.03 28.75
C PHE A 462 -10.61 -17.31 28.27
N PRO A 463 -11.44 -17.26 27.20
CA PRO A 463 -12.06 -18.47 26.67
C PRO A 463 -11.05 -19.51 26.16
N GLU A 464 -11.33 -20.80 26.38
CA GLU A 464 -10.44 -21.90 25.95
C GLU A 464 -10.32 -21.99 24.42
N PHE A 465 -9.12 -22.24 23.89
CA PHE A 465 -8.83 -22.31 22.45
C PHE A 465 -8.85 -20.94 21.73
N ASN A 466 -8.57 -19.87 22.47
CA ASN A 466 -8.17 -18.60 21.88
C ASN A 466 -6.84 -18.76 21.12
N ARG A 467 -6.74 -18.25 19.89
CA ARG A 467 -5.43 -18.07 19.28
C ARG A 467 -4.85 -16.76 19.80
N ILE A 468 -3.78 -16.83 20.59
CA ILE A 468 -3.01 -15.64 21.00
C ILE A 468 -2.15 -15.23 19.81
N SER A 469 -2.65 -14.29 19.01
CA SER A 469 -2.00 -13.88 17.77
C SER A 469 -0.80 -12.98 17.99
N MET A 470 -0.75 -12.25 19.10
CA MET A 470 0.36 -11.38 19.45
C MET A 470 0.47 -11.14 20.95
N ILE A 471 1.71 -11.10 21.45
CA ILE A 471 2.06 -10.42 22.70
C ILE A 471 3.03 -9.29 22.36
N ASP A 472 2.82 -8.12 22.95
CA ASP A 472 3.70 -6.96 22.82
C ASP A 472 4.27 -6.63 24.21
N ALA A 473 5.56 -6.89 24.42
CA ALA A 473 6.22 -6.57 25.68
C ALA A 473 6.44 -5.05 25.75
N SER A 474 6.10 -4.43 26.89
CA SER A 474 6.08 -2.97 26.97
C SER A 474 7.48 -2.36 26.84
N PRO A 475 7.66 -1.34 25.97
CA PRO A 475 8.89 -0.55 25.91
C PRO A 475 9.10 0.31 27.16
N HIS A 476 8.06 0.56 27.94
CA HIS A 476 8.06 1.53 29.05
C HIS A 476 8.05 0.87 30.43
N ASP A 477 7.48 -0.34 30.55
CA ASP A 477 7.31 -1.05 31.82
C ASP A 477 7.83 -2.49 31.71
N PRO A 478 8.91 -2.88 32.43
CA PRO A 478 9.45 -4.23 32.36
C PRO A 478 8.47 -5.31 32.84
N ALA A 479 7.43 -4.94 33.61
CA ALA A 479 6.36 -5.83 34.06
C ALA A 479 5.13 -5.82 33.12
N GLY A 480 5.13 -4.94 32.12
CA GLY A 480 3.98 -4.67 31.27
C GLY A 480 3.99 -5.44 29.95
N ALA A 481 2.81 -5.85 29.50
CA ALA A 481 2.60 -6.40 28.17
C ALA A 481 1.15 -6.22 27.70
N LEU A 482 0.97 -6.19 26.38
CA LEU A 482 -0.32 -6.35 25.71
C LEU A 482 -0.44 -7.77 25.15
N LEU A 483 -1.66 -8.31 25.16
CA LEU A 483 -1.99 -9.61 24.57
C LEU A 483 -3.22 -9.44 23.67
N ALA A 484 -3.06 -9.74 22.38
CA ALA A 484 -4.15 -9.77 21.40
C ALA A 484 -4.49 -11.21 21.03
N ALA A 485 -5.79 -11.51 20.91
CA ALA A 485 -6.27 -12.85 20.59
C ALA A 485 -7.51 -12.85 19.69
N LYS A 486 -7.74 -13.99 19.02
CA LYS A 486 -8.89 -14.18 18.13
C LYS A 486 -9.48 -15.59 18.18
N ARG A 487 -10.78 -15.69 17.89
CA ARG A 487 -11.60 -16.92 17.90
C ARG A 487 -12.57 -17.03 16.74
N TYR A 488 -12.39 -16.26 15.67
CA TYR A 488 -13.36 -16.23 14.57
C TYR A 488 -13.60 -17.62 13.94
N GLN A 489 -12.60 -18.52 14.02
CA GLN A 489 -12.71 -19.92 13.57
C GLN A 489 -13.48 -20.84 14.54
N LEU A 490 -13.97 -20.31 15.65
CA LEU A 490 -14.89 -20.94 16.61
C LEU A 490 -16.20 -20.14 16.70
N ASP A 491 -16.52 -19.42 15.63
CA ASP A 491 -17.70 -18.57 15.48
C ASP A 491 -17.81 -17.38 16.44
N ASP A 492 -16.68 -16.94 17.00
CA ASP A 492 -16.62 -15.79 17.90
C ASP A 492 -15.78 -14.67 17.30
N ARG A 493 -16.47 -13.60 16.87
CA ARG A 493 -15.87 -12.43 16.21
C ARG A 493 -15.58 -11.28 17.16
N LYS A 494 -15.68 -11.48 18.48
CA LYS A 494 -15.45 -10.41 19.45
C LYS A 494 -13.98 -9.98 19.50
N PRO A 495 -13.70 -8.71 19.83
CA PRO A 495 -12.35 -8.26 20.09
C PRO A 495 -11.84 -8.76 21.45
N TYR A 496 -10.56 -9.14 21.47
CA TYR A 496 -9.83 -9.53 22.67
C TYR A 496 -8.45 -8.86 22.69
N ILE A 497 -8.32 -7.86 23.56
CA ILE A 497 -7.05 -7.23 23.92
C ILE A 497 -6.99 -7.19 25.45
N TYR A 498 -5.88 -7.64 26.02
CA TYR A 498 -5.62 -7.63 27.45
C TYR A 498 -4.32 -6.89 27.74
N ARG A 499 -4.31 -6.11 28.83
CA ARG A 499 -3.14 -5.38 29.35
C ARG A 499 -2.75 -5.93 30.72
N THR A 500 -1.45 -6.13 30.94
CA THR A 500 -0.87 -6.43 32.26
C THR A 500 0.21 -5.40 32.62
N ARG A 501 0.47 -5.23 33.91
CA ARG A 501 1.53 -4.37 34.50
C ARG A 501 2.25 -5.08 35.65
N ASP A 502 2.08 -6.41 35.78
CA ASP A 502 2.54 -7.18 36.93
C ASP A 502 3.10 -8.56 36.55
N PHE A 503 3.72 -8.65 35.36
CA PHE A 503 4.24 -9.90 34.81
C PHE A 503 3.14 -10.94 34.49
N GLY A 504 1.93 -10.49 34.15
CA GLY A 504 0.81 -11.37 33.78
C GLY A 504 0.10 -12.02 34.97
N GLN A 505 0.34 -11.56 36.20
CA GLN A 505 -0.39 -12.05 37.38
C GLN A 505 -1.86 -11.60 37.33
N SER A 506 -2.11 -10.41 36.78
CA SER A 506 -3.44 -9.89 36.49
C SER A 506 -3.50 -9.27 35.10
N TRP A 507 -4.70 -9.29 34.52
CA TRP A 507 -4.99 -8.78 33.18
C TRP A 507 -6.27 -7.96 33.19
N THR A 508 -6.26 -6.87 32.43
CA THR A 508 -7.44 -6.02 32.19
C THR A 508 -7.82 -6.09 30.72
N LYS A 509 -9.07 -6.46 30.42
CA LYS A 509 -9.59 -6.43 29.05
C LYS A 509 -9.82 -4.98 28.60
N ILE A 510 -9.24 -4.58 27.48
CA ILE A 510 -9.18 -3.19 26.99
C ILE A 510 -9.66 -3.09 25.54
N VAL A 511 -10.98 -3.20 25.32
CA VAL A 511 -11.58 -3.27 23.97
C VAL A 511 -12.70 -2.25 23.72
N ASN A 512 -12.93 -1.33 24.66
CA ASN A 512 -14.02 -0.37 24.52
C ASN A 512 -13.79 0.52 23.29
N GLY A 513 -14.80 0.67 22.43
CA GLY A 513 -14.70 1.43 21.18
C GLY A 513 -14.40 0.57 19.94
N ILE A 514 -13.98 -0.70 20.11
CA ILE A 514 -13.90 -1.67 19.01
C ILE A 514 -15.24 -2.43 18.91
N PRO A 515 -15.87 -2.52 17.73
CA PRO A 515 -17.12 -3.27 17.55
C PRO A 515 -17.00 -4.77 17.88
N ASP A 516 -18.08 -5.35 18.41
CA ASP A 516 -18.17 -6.77 18.79
C ASP A 516 -17.97 -7.79 17.65
N ASN A 517 -17.98 -7.34 16.39
CA ASN A 517 -17.78 -8.18 15.20
C ASN A 517 -16.42 -7.95 14.51
N ASP A 518 -15.56 -7.11 15.09
CA ASP A 518 -14.27 -6.69 14.56
C ASP A 518 -13.14 -7.26 15.43
N TYR A 519 -12.80 -8.52 15.19
CA TYR A 519 -11.81 -9.24 15.99
C TYR A 519 -10.39 -8.73 15.73
N VAL A 520 -9.52 -8.88 16.73
CA VAL A 520 -8.20 -8.26 16.76
C VAL A 520 -7.13 -9.24 16.28
N HIS A 521 -6.20 -8.75 15.45
CA HIS A 521 -5.03 -9.50 15.00
C HIS A 521 -3.78 -9.12 15.80
N VAL A 522 -3.60 -7.82 16.05
CA VAL A 522 -2.38 -7.26 16.64
C VAL A 522 -2.73 -6.02 17.48
N ALA A 523 -2.01 -5.82 18.58
CA ALA A 523 -1.99 -4.58 19.34
C ALA A 523 -0.53 -4.21 19.66
N ARG A 524 -0.16 -2.94 19.54
CA ARG A 524 1.18 -2.41 19.76
C ARG A 524 1.16 -1.19 20.67
N GLU A 525 2.13 -1.08 21.56
CA GLU A 525 2.42 0.14 22.30
C GLU A 525 3.37 1.04 21.51
N ASP A 526 3.11 2.35 21.51
CA ASP A 526 4.04 3.32 20.92
C ASP A 526 5.33 3.38 21.77
N PRO A 527 6.51 3.18 21.17
CA PRO A 527 7.77 3.11 21.93
C PRO A 527 8.26 4.46 22.44
N ARG A 528 7.67 5.58 22.03
CA ARG A 528 8.05 6.94 22.49
C ARG A 528 7.00 7.59 23.38
N HIS A 529 5.74 7.15 23.32
CA HIS A 529 4.64 7.74 24.09
C HIS A 529 3.87 6.68 24.90
N PRO A 530 4.13 6.55 26.21
CA PRO A 530 3.40 5.63 27.07
C PRO A 530 1.88 5.85 27.01
N GLY A 531 1.11 4.77 26.88
CA GLY A 531 -0.35 4.82 26.81
C GLY A 531 -0.95 5.14 25.43
N LEU A 532 -0.12 5.48 24.42
CA LEU A 532 -0.56 5.53 23.03
C LEU A 532 -0.45 4.13 22.41
N LEU A 533 -1.57 3.56 22.00
CA LEU A 533 -1.65 2.19 21.49
C LEU A 533 -2.27 2.14 20.09
N TYR A 534 -1.88 1.16 19.29
CA TYR A 534 -2.43 0.88 17.96
C TYR A 534 -2.96 -0.56 17.88
N ALA A 535 -4.09 -0.78 17.21
CA ALA A 535 -4.65 -2.13 17.02
C ALA A 535 -5.07 -2.39 15.57
N GLY A 536 -4.63 -3.52 15.03
CA GLY A 536 -5.02 -4.04 13.72
C GLY A 536 -6.12 -5.10 13.86
N THR A 537 -7.17 -4.99 13.05
CA THR A 537 -8.41 -5.76 13.17
C THR A 537 -8.85 -6.29 11.81
N GLU A 538 -9.95 -7.04 11.77
CA GLU A 538 -10.55 -7.55 10.53
C GLU A 538 -11.02 -6.42 9.58
N HIS A 539 -11.51 -5.30 10.13
CA HIS A 539 -12.13 -4.22 9.34
C HIS A 539 -11.33 -2.92 9.31
N GLY A 540 -10.11 -2.93 9.84
CA GLY A 540 -9.16 -1.82 9.74
C GLY A 540 -8.26 -1.67 10.96
N ILE A 541 -8.01 -0.42 11.33
CA ILE A 541 -7.04 -0.03 12.36
C ILE A 541 -7.64 0.96 13.35
N TYR A 542 -7.21 0.88 14.61
CA TYR A 542 -7.64 1.71 15.74
C TYR A 542 -6.45 2.30 16.48
N VAL A 543 -6.70 3.42 17.16
CA VAL A 543 -5.76 4.09 18.08
C VAL A 543 -6.44 4.31 19.43
N SER A 544 -5.67 4.21 20.50
CA SER A 544 -6.07 4.58 21.87
C SER A 544 -5.07 5.59 22.43
N PHE A 545 -5.56 6.65 23.07
CA PHE A 545 -4.74 7.68 23.73
C PHE A 545 -4.74 7.56 25.27
N ASP A 546 -5.40 6.54 25.81
CA ASP A 546 -5.62 6.35 27.25
C ASP A 546 -5.29 4.91 27.69
N ASP A 547 -4.17 4.38 27.18
CA ASP A 547 -3.61 3.06 27.54
C ASP A 547 -4.53 1.87 27.19
N GLY A 548 -5.48 2.05 26.28
CA GLY A 548 -6.40 1.02 25.76
C GLY A 548 -7.78 1.10 26.38
N ASP A 549 -8.01 2.03 27.31
CA ASP A 549 -9.30 2.17 27.98
C ASP A 549 -10.40 2.57 26.99
N ASN A 550 -10.08 3.34 25.93
CA ASN A 550 -10.95 3.66 24.79
C ASN A 550 -10.20 3.67 23.44
N TRP A 551 -10.79 3.00 22.45
CA TRP A 551 -10.30 2.93 21.08
C TRP A 551 -11.16 3.74 20.12
N GLN A 552 -10.52 4.34 19.12
CA GLN A 552 -11.18 5.02 18.01
C GLN A 552 -10.52 4.65 16.68
N SER A 553 -11.28 4.72 15.58
CA SER A 553 -10.75 4.34 14.26
C SER A 553 -9.60 5.25 13.82
N LEU A 554 -8.53 4.64 13.31
CA LEU A 554 -7.39 5.28 12.64
C LEU A 554 -7.42 5.01 11.11
N ARG A 555 -8.56 4.54 10.57
CA ARG A 555 -8.65 4.01 9.20
C ARG A 555 -8.35 5.04 8.11
N LEU A 556 -8.63 6.34 8.29
CA LEU A 556 -8.37 7.40 7.30
C LEU A 556 -8.80 6.99 5.86
N ASN A 557 -7.86 6.84 4.92
CA ASN A 557 -8.10 6.38 3.54
C ASN A 557 -7.81 4.88 3.31
N LEU A 558 -7.46 4.12 4.35
CA LEU A 558 -7.36 2.67 4.28
C LEU A 558 -8.75 2.08 3.99
N PRO A 559 -8.93 1.22 2.98
CA PRO A 559 -10.21 0.56 2.72
C PRO A 559 -10.55 -0.46 3.81
N ASP A 560 -11.76 -1.03 3.75
CA ASP A 560 -12.19 -2.08 4.66
C ASP A 560 -11.38 -3.33 4.32
N THR A 561 -10.43 -3.66 5.17
CA THR A 561 -9.46 -4.73 4.94
C THR A 561 -8.92 -5.23 6.26
N GLN A 562 -8.62 -6.52 6.30
CA GLN A 562 -7.92 -7.13 7.41
C GLN A 562 -6.52 -6.53 7.55
N VAL A 563 -6.17 -6.12 8.76
CA VAL A 563 -4.83 -5.68 9.15
C VAL A 563 -4.19 -6.80 9.97
N SER A 564 -3.23 -7.50 9.38
CA SER A 564 -2.65 -8.72 9.95
C SER A 564 -1.56 -8.46 10.99
N ASP A 565 -0.75 -7.41 10.81
CA ASP A 565 0.36 -7.06 11.69
C ASP A 565 0.72 -5.57 11.57
N LEU A 566 1.41 -5.04 12.59
CA LEU A 566 1.80 -3.65 12.73
C LEU A 566 3.23 -3.55 13.29
N VAL A 567 4.02 -2.62 12.74
CA VAL A 567 5.34 -2.23 13.27
C VAL A 567 5.39 -0.71 13.41
N VAL A 568 5.73 -0.23 14.61
CA VAL A 568 6.06 1.18 14.84
C VAL A 568 7.55 1.37 14.59
N ASN A 569 7.92 2.11 13.56
CA ASN A 569 9.31 2.36 13.19
C ASN A 569 9.61 3.85 13.16
N GLY A 570 10.29 4.34 14.20
CA GLY A 570 10.55 5.76 14.36
C GLY A 570 9.24 6.55 14.46
N ASP A 571 8.96 7.32 13.42
CA ASP A 571 7.78 8.18 13.30
C ASP A 571 6.75 7.62 12.32
N ASP A 572 6.91 6.37 11.88
CA ASP A 572 5.99 5.72 10.95
C ASP A 572 5.30 4.51 11.59
N LEU A 573 4.04 4.28 11.23
CA LEU A 573 3.33 3.03 11.49
C LEU A 573 3.21 2.23 10.19
N VAL A 574 3.96 1.13 10.14
CA VAL A 574 3.99 0.21 9.00
C VAL A 574 2.93 -0.87 9.20
N ILE A 575 2.09 -1.07 8.19
CA ILE A 575 0.84 -1.84 8.25
C ILE A 575 0.89 -2.96 7.22
N ALA A 576 0.74 -4.21 7.67
CA ALA A 576 0.49 -5.36 6.82
C ALA A 576 -1.01 -5.56 6.62
N THR A 577 -1.45 -5.76 5.39
CA THR A 577 -2.86 -6.04 5.09
C THR A 577 -3.03 -7.37 4.36
N HIS A 578 -4.21 -7.96 4.50
CA HIS A 578 -4.62 -9.12 3.72
C HIS A 578 -5.42 -8.65 2.49
N GLY A 579 -4.73 -8.34 1.40
CA GLY A 579 -5.34 -8.03 0.10
C GLY A 579 -5.23 -6.58 -0.37
N ARG A 580 -4.49 -5.71 0.34
CA ARG A 580 -4.23 -4.29 -0.01
C ARG A 580 -2.75 -3.90 0.14
N SER A 581 -1.83 -4.87 0.10
CA SER A 581 -0.38 -4.67 0.21
C SER A 581 0.08 -4.04 1.54
N PHE A 582 1.31 -3.52 1.60
CA PHE A 582 1.78 -2.71 2.73
C PHE A 582 1.24 -1.29 2.68
N TRP A 583 1.01 -0.71 3.84
CA TRP A 583 0.72 0.71 4.03
C TRP A 583 1.70 1.30 5.04
N VAL A 584 2.04 2.58 4.89
CA VAL A 584 2.81 3.34 5.87
C VAL A 584 1.97 4.57 6.22
N LEU A 585 1.59 4.69 7.48
CA LEU A 585 1.11 5.97 8.03
C LEU A 585 2.34 6.71 8.54
N ASP A 586 2.74 7.71 7.78
CA ASP A 586 3.86 8.58 8.06
C ASP A 586 3.53 9.61 9.14
N ASN A 587 4.54 10.04 9.89
CA ASN A 587 4.46 11.09 10.90
C ASN A 587 3.43 10.84 12.03
N LEU A 588 3.63 9.76 12.79
CA LEU A 588 2.96 9.43 14.04
C LEU A 588 3.12 10.50 15.13
N ASP A 589 4.10 11.39 15.01
CA ASP A 589 4.34 12.45 15.98
C ASP A 589 3.12 13.37 16.13
N ILE A 590 2.27 13.50 15.10
CA ILE A 590 0.97 14.17 15.22
C ILE A 590 0.14 13.49 16.32
N LEU A 591 0.02 12.16 16.29
CA LEU A 591 -0.75 11.40 17.28
C LEU A 591 -0.12 11.54 18.67
N ARG A 592 1.21 11.48 18.79
CA ARG A 592 1.91 11.64 20.08
C ARG A 592 1.75 13.03 20.69
N GLN A 593 1.50 14.04 19.86
CA GLN A 593 1.24 15.42 20.29
C GLN A 593 -0.25 15.70 20.54
N MET A 594 -1.16 14.82 20.10
CA MET A 594 -2.60 15.02 20.30
C MET A 594 -2.97 14.90 21.77
N GLN A 595 -3.52 16.00 22.31
CA GLN A 595 -4.06 16.07 23.67
C GLN A 595 -5.39 16.86 23.63
N PRO A 596 -6.26 16.75 24.66
CA PRO A 596 -7.52 17.50 24.69
C PRO A 596 -7.37 19.02 24.48
N SER A 597 -6.24 19.60 24.89
CA SER A 597 -5.91 21.02 24.68
C SER A 597 -5.74 21.40 23.21
N VAL A 598 -5.31 20.47 22.35
CA VAL A 598 -5.13 20.69 20.90
C VAL A 598 -6.48 20.91 20.21
N SER A 599 -7.47 20.06 20.51
CA SER A 599 -8.82 20.20 19.92
C SER A 599 -9.57 21.43 20.43
N ALA A 600 -9.15 21.98 21.58
CA ALA A 600 -9.69 23.22 22.13
C ALA A 600 -9.02 24.49 21.58
N SER A 601 -7.85 24.38 20.91
CA SER A 601 -7.10 25.54 20.41
C SER A 601 -7.68 26.05 19.08
N LEU A 602 -7.70 27.37 18.88
CA LEU A 602 -8.12 27.97 17.60
C LEU A 602 -7.17 27.58 16.45
N LEU A 603 -5.87 27.55 16.74
CA LEU A 603 -4.78 27.09 15.91
C LEU A 603 -3.84 26.28 16.80
N HIS A 604 -3.40 25.12 16.32
CA HIS A 604 -2.28 24.39 16.90
C HIS A 604 -1.35 23.95 15.77
N VAL A 605 -0.08 24.34 15.85
CA VAL A 605 0.96 23.88 14.92
C VAL A 605 1.71 22.76 15.60
N PHE A 606 1.69 21.58 15.00
CA PHE A 606 2.42 20.42 15.50
C PHE A 606 3.92 20.65 15.26
N GLN A 607 4.75 20.17 16.18
CA GLN A 607 6.19 20.10 15.97
C GLN A 607 6.45 19.24 14.71
N PRO A 608 7.05 19.81 13.65
CA PRO A 608 7.38 19.04 12.44
C PRO A 608 8.43 17.96 12.72
N ASP A 609 8.32 16.84 12.00
CA ASP A 609 9.39 15.85 11.91
C ASP A 609 10.60 16.42 11.16
N GLU A 610 11.74 15.75 11.29
CA GLU A 610 12.97 16.11 10.60
C GLU A 610 12.85 15.87 9.10
N ALA A 611 13.13 16.90 8.30
CA ALA A 611 13.25 16.77 6.86
C ALA A 611 14.66 16.25 6.49
N VAL A 612 14.77 15.48 5.40
CA VAL A 612 16.03 15.03 4.83
C VAL A 612 16.13 15.51 3.39
N ARG A 613 17.11 16.37 3.12
CA ARG A 613 17.24 17.16 1.88
C ARG A 613 17.04 16.36 0.58
N SER A 614 17.47 15.11 0.53
CA SER A 614 17.41 14.24 -0.66
C SER A 614 16.09 13.47 -0.84
N PHE A 615 15.44 13.00 0.24
CA PHE A 615 14.30 12.07 0.14
C PHE A 615 13.07 12.41 1.01
N ARG A 616 13.19 13.19 2.09
CA ARG A 616 12.07 13.54 3.00
C ARG A 616 11.87 15.06 3.03
N LEU A 617 10.75 15.55 2.51
CA LEU A 617 10.42 16.97 2.54
C LEU A 617 9.96 17.41 3.95
N ALA A 618 9.79 18.71 4.17
CA ALA A 618 9.30 19.22 5.45
C ALA A 618 7.77 19.28 5.46
N ASP A 619 7.14 18.30 6.10
CA ASP A 619 5.70 18.30 6.35
C ASP A 619 5.36 19.14 7.59
N ILE A 620 4.50 20.13 7.39
CA ILE A 620 4.05 21.07 8.41
C ILE A 620 2.57 20.83 8.65
N ASP A 621 2.29 20.14 9.74
CA ASP A 621 0.93 19.82 10.17
C ASP A 621 0.40 20.86 11.15
N TYR A 622 -0.87 21.24 10.99
CA TYR A 622 -1.56 22.14 11.92
C TYR A 622 -3.05 21.85 11.99
N TYR A 623 -3.63 22.06 13.18
CA TYR A 623 -5.04 21.92 13.46
C TYR A 623 -5.71 23.30 13.49
N LEU A 624 -6.90 23.39 12.88
CA LEU A 624 -7.78 24.55 12.94
C LEU A 624 -9.13 24.13 13.53
N GLN A 625 -9.60 24.80 14.59
CA GLN A 625 -10.90 24.49 15.19
C GLN A 625 -12.07 24.71 14.20
N LYS A 626 -11.93 25.69 13.32
CA LYS A 626 -12.89 26.08 12.29
C LYS A 626 -12.15 26.50 11.02
N PRO A 627 -12.82 26.60 9.86
CA PRO A 627 -12.15 27.09 8.65
C PRO A 627 -11.62 28.51 8.84
N ALA A 628 -10.49 28.83 8.21
CA ALA A 628 -9.85 30.15 8.25
C ALA A 628 -10.02 30.88 6.91
N ASP A 629 -10.12 32.21 6.94
CA ASP A 629 -10.19 33.01 5.71
C ASP A 629 -8.82 33.07 5.03
N LYS A 630 -7.76 33.17 5.84
CA LYS A 630 -6.38 33.18 5.37
C LYS A 630 -5.49 32.34 6.28
N VAL A 631 -4.67 31.50 5.68
CA VAL A 631 -3.55 30.82 6.35
C VAL A 631 -2.25 31.26 5.70
N THR A 632 -1.25 31.58 6.50
CA THR A 632 0.10 31.91 6.04
C THR A 632 1.08 30.98 6.71
N VAL A 633 1.97 30.36 5.93
CA VAL A 633 3.08 29.55 6.44
C VAL A 633 4.37 30.28 6.07
N ASP A 634 5.04 30.83 7.08
CA ASP A 634 6.37 31.42 6.95
C ASP A 634 7.41 30.38 7.35
N ILE A 635 8.37 30.12 6.46
CA ILE A 635 9.62 29.45 6.80
C ILE A 635 10.61 30.52 7.21
N LEU A 636 11.26 30.36 8.36
CA LEU A 636 12.26 31.28 8.90
C LEU A 636 13.58 30.55 9.10
N ASP A 637 14.69 31.27 8.98
CA ASP A 637 16.01 30.75 9.34
C ASP A 637 16.20 30.73 10.87
N ASP A 638 17.36 30.24 11.32
CA ASP A 638 17.72 30.15 12.74
C ASP A 638 17.70 31.51 13.46
N SER A 639 17.89 32.62 12.72
CA SER A 639 17.83 33.99 13.26
C SER A 639 16.41 34.56 13.35
N GLY A 640 15.41 33.85 12.82
CA GLY A 640 14.02 34.30 12.75
C GLY A 640 13.73 35.22 11.56
N LYS A 641 14.62 35.29 10.56
CA LYS A 641 14.35 36.00 9.30
C LYS A 641 13.50 35.11 8.40
N VAL A 642 12.45 35.68 7.83
CA VAL A 642 11.59 34.96 6.87
C VAL A 642 12.38 34.63 5.60
N VAL A 643 12.47 33.34 5.32
CA VAL A 643 13.09 32.74 4.13
C VAL A 643 12.08 32.68 2.99
N ARG A 644 10.86 32.20 3.27
CA ARG A 644 9.80 32.04 2.26
C ARG A 644 8.43 32.07 2.93
N THR A 645 7.46 32.68 2.26
CA THR A 645 6.07 32.76 2.73
C THR A 645 5.13 32.08 1.73
N PHE A 646 4.22 31.27 2.24
CA PHE A 646 3.14 30.64 1.48
C PHE A 646 1.79 31.12 2.00
N VAL A 647 0.87 31.44 1.10
CA VAL A 647 -0.44 31.99 1.45
C VAL A 647 -1.56 31.10 0.93
N GLY A 648 -2.42 30.63 1.83
CA GLY A 648 -3.69 30.02 1.54
C GLY A 648 -4.80 31.05 1.64
N SER A 649 -5.59 31.23 0.58
CA SER A 649 -6.80 32.05 0.57
C SER A 649 -7.76 31.60 -0.55
N PRO A 650 -9.04 32.02 -0.53
CA PRO A 650 -9.97 31.73 -1.62
C PRO A 650 -9.49 32.22 -3.00
N ALA A 651 -8.68 33.28 -3.04
CA ALA A 651 -8.11 33.79 -4.29
C ALA A 651 -7.01 32.86 -4.83
N GLU A 652 -6.15 32.32 -3.95
CA GLU A 652 -5.07 31.40 -4.33
C GLU A 652 -5.60 30.03 -4.75
N GLU A 653 -6.67 29.54 -4.13
CA GLU A 653 -7.32 28.28 -4.55
C GLU A 653 -7.92 28.36 -5.95
N LYS A 654 -8.37 29.56 -6.37
CA LYS A 654 -8.90 29.82 -7.73
C LYS A 654 -7.81 29.94 -8.79
N LYS A 655 -6.55 30.13 -8.40
CA LYS A 655 -5.40 30.16 -9.32
C LYS A 655 -4.92 28.76 -9.75
N LYS A 656 -5.59 27.69 -9.31
CA LYS A 656 -5.35 26.34 -9.84
C LYS A 656 -5.52 26.35 -11.36
N PRO A 657 -4.55 25.86 -12.14
CA PRO A 657 -4.78 25.57 -13.56
C PRO A 657 -5.95 24.59 -13.68
N ALA A 658 -6.74 24.70 -14.75
CA ALA A 658 -7.67 23.64 -15.10
C ALA A 658 -6.87 22.33 -15.26
N GLU A 659 -7.34 21.23 -14.68
CA GLU A 659 -6.69 19.91 -14.76
C GLU A 659 -6.42 19.46 -16.21
N GLU A 660 -7.08 20.06 -17.19
CA GLU A 660 -6.90 19.80 -18.63
C GLU A 660 -5.62 20.40 -19.26
N GLU A 661 -4.88 21.30 -18.59
CA GLU A 661 -3.65 21.93 -19.13
C GLU A 661 -2.34 21.46 -18.45
N ALA A 662 -2.40 20.58 -17.45
CA ALA A 662 -1.22 20.06 -16.78
C ALA A 662 -0.51 19.00 -17.64
N SER A 663 0.39 19.44 -18.51
CA SER A 663 1.39 18.58 -19.14
C SER A 663 2.12 17.74 -18.07
N GLU A 664 2.42 16.46 -18.35
CA GLU A 664 3.28 15.60 -17.51
C GLU A 664 4.65 16.24 -17.19
N PHE A 665 5.04 17.26 -17.96
CA PHE A 665 6.29 18.00 -17.82
C PHE A 665 6.17 19.32 -17.04
N ALA A 666 4.95 19.73 -16.65
CA ALA A 666 4.73 20.92 -15.84
C ALA A 666 5.44 20.79 -14.47
N ALA A 667 6.03 21.88 -13.98
CA ALA A 667 6.66 21.87 -12.67
C ALA A 667 5.61 21.62 -11.57
N PRO A 668 5.83 20.68 -10.63
CA PRO A 668 4.96 20.57 -9.46
C PRO A 668 5.02 21.91 -8.71
N ARG A 669 3.88 22.61 -8.64
CA ARG A 669 3.75 23.79 -7.78
C ARG A 669 3.36 23.33 -6.39
N THR A 670 4.06 23.83 -5.37
CA THR A 670 3.69 23.64 -3.98
C THR A 670 2.28 24.19 -3.77
N PRO A 671 1.28 23.35 -3.42
CA PRO A 671 -0.09 23.81 -3.23
C PRO A 671 -0.16 24.87 -2.12
N PRO A 672 -1.13 25.80 -2.18
CA PRO A 672 -1.32 26.75 -1.09
C PRO A 672 -1.67 26.01 0.22
N PRO A 673 -1.31 26.55 1.40
CA PRO A 673 -1.71 26.03 2.70
C PRO A 673 -3.22 25.81 2.81
N GLY A 674 -3.62 24.65 3.36
CA GLY A 674 -5.01 24.31 3.64
C GLY A 674 -5.67 25.25 4.67
N ARG A 675 -6.99 25.36 4.59
CA ARG A 675 -7.78 26.27 5.44
C ARG A 675 -9.01 25.62 6.07
N LYS A 676 -9.14 24.29 5.95
CA LYS A 676 -10.32 23.56 6.45
C LYS A 676 -10.24 23.39 7.97
N ALA A 677 -11.39 23.24 8.62
CA ALA A 677 -11.42 22.78 10.00
C ALA A 677 -10.80 21.38 10.12
N GLY A 678 -10.23 21.07 11.29
CA GLY A 678 -9.47 19.86 11.55
C GLY A 678 -8.00 19.99 11.18
N THR A 679 -7.34 18.85 11.00
CA THR A 679 -5.92 18.78 10.65
C THR A 679 -5.69 19.10 9.16
N ASN A 680 -4.69 19.93 8.90
CA ASN A 680 -4.20 20.32 7.60
C ASN A 680 -2.70 20.01 7.53
N ARG A 681 -2.22 19.61 6.35
CA ARG A 681 -0.80 19.43 6.06
C ARG A 681 -0.38 20.39 4.96
N PHE A 682 0.79 21.01 5.14
CA PHE A 682 1.49 21.77 4.11
C PHE A 682 2.92 21.26 3.99
N THR A 683 3.37 20.91 2.80
CA THR A 683 4.73 20.39 2.57
C THR A 683 5.61 21.47 1.96
N TRP A 684 6.68 21.87 2.65
CA TRP A 684 7.71 22.72 2.07
C TRP A 684 8.68 21.86 1.24
N ASP A 685 8.83 22.23 -0.04
CA ASP A 685 9.75 21.66 -1.02
C ASP A 685 11.25 21.89 -0.70
N LEU A 686 11.55 22.44 0.48
CA LEU A 686 12.87 22.84 0.94
C LEU A 686 13.54 23.90 0.07
N ARG A 687 12.80 24.65 -0.77
CA ARG A 687 13.40 25.66 -1.66
C ARG A 687 13.14 27.08 -1.19
N TYR A 688 14.15 27.93 -1.38
CA TYR A 688 14.06 29.39 -1.29
C TYR A 688 13.19 29.94 -2.43
N PRO A 689 12.77 31.22 -2.39
CA PRO A 689 12.08 31.85 -3.50
C PRO A 689 12.89 31.73 -4.80
N GLY A 690 12.19 31.42 -5.89
CA GLY A 690 12.76 31.42 -7.24
C GLY A 690 13.08 32.82 -7.76
N ALA A 691 13.53 32.87 -9.00
CA ALA A 691 13.76 34.11 -9.72
C ALA A 691 12.45 34.81 -10.09
N THR A 692 12.53 36.10 -10.39
CA THR A 692 11.44 36.86 -11.03
C THR A 692 11.14 36.22 -12.38
N VAL A 693 9.86 36.00 -12.69
CA VAL A 693 9.38 35.46 -13.99
C VAL A 693 8.32 36.37 -14.58
N PHE A 694 8.03 36.23 -15.88
CA PHE A 694 6.98 36.99 -16.56
C PHE A 694 5.96 36.10 -17.30
N GLU A 695 4.79 36.67 -17.58
CA GLU A 695 3.71 35.94 -18.27
C GLU A 695 4.13 35.48 -19.67
N GLY A 696 3.88 34.20 -19.98
CA GLY A 696 4.25 33.58 -21.24
C GLY A 696 5.73 33.21 -21.36
N GLU A 697 6.49 33.25 -20.26
CA GLU A 697 7.87 32.78 -20.25
C GLU A 697 7.97 31.28 -20.56
N VAL A 698 8.97 30.93 -21.36
CA VAL A 698 9.25 29.55 -21.78
C VAL A 698 10.74 29.31 -21.67
N LEU A 699 11.13 28.45 -20.73
CA LEU A 699 12.51 28.03 -20.50
C LEU A 699 12.65 26.53 -20.75
N TRP A 700 13.75 26.13 -21.40
CA TRP A 700 14.12 24.73 -21.60
C TRP A 700 15.12 24.27 -20.55
N SER A 701 14.92 23.07 -20.02
CA SER A 701 15.85 22.46 -19.04
C SER A 701 16.14 23.34 -17.80
N ALA A 702 15.21 24.24 -17.46
CA ALA A 702 15.31 25.15 -16.33
C ALA A 702 13.93 25.40 -15.72
N ARG A 703 13.88 25.83 -14.46
CA ARG A 703 12.65 26.20 -13.73
C ARG A 703 12.95 27.43 -12.89
N ALA A 704 12.78 28.62 -13.47
CA ALA A 704 13.15 29.89 -12.82
C ALA A 704 12.37 30.11 -11.51
N GLU A 705 11.15 29.59 -11.40
CA GLU A 705 10.31 29.70 -10.20
C GLU A 705 10.82 28.87 -9.00
N GLN A 706 11.81 28.00 -9.22
CA GLN A 706 12.42 27.16 -8.19
C GLN A 706 13.71 27.82 -7.71
N GLY A 707 13.72 28.27 -6.45
CA GLY A 707 14.92 28.82 -5.84
C GLY A 707 15.87 27.75 -5.32
N PRO A 708 17.04 28.18 -4.80
CA PRO A 708 18.04 27.29 -4.23
C PRO A 708 17.49 26.39 -3.13
N LEU A 709 17.96 25.15 -3.07
CA LEU A 709 17.60 24.17 -2.05
C LEU A 709 18.21 24.56 -0.70
N ALA A 710 17.42 24.52 0.36
CA ALA A 710 17.76 24.93 1.71
C ALA A 710 18.85 24.03 2.33
N LEU A 711 19.88 24.66 2.91
CA LEU A 711 20.98 23.96 3.55
C LEU A 711 20.51 23.12 4.74
N PRO A 712 21.17 21.99 5.04
CA PRO A 712 20.99 21.32 6.31
C PRO A 712 21.25 22.29 7.47
N GLY A 713 20.40 22.25 8.50
CA GLY A 713 20.47 23.15 9.64
C GLY A 713 19.12 23.35 10.33
N HIS A 714 19.10 24.35 11.21
CA HIS A 714 17.92 24.74 11.98
C HIS A 714 17.16 25.86 11.27
N TYR A 715 15.85 25.67 11.21
CA TYR A 715 14.85 26.60 10.69
C TYR A 715 13.72 26.70 11.71
N GLN A 716 12.77 27.58 11.44
CA GLN A 716 11.51 27.66 12.15
C GLN A 716 10.38 27.72 11.13
N VAL A 717 9.21 27.23 11.52
CA VAL A 717 7.98 27.44 10.75
C VAL A 717 6.98 28.20 11.61
N ARG A 718 6.47 29.31 11.08
CA ARG A 718 5.40 30.09 11.70
C ARG A 718 4.14 29.95 10.87
N VAL A 719 3.10 29.36 11.44
CA VAL A 719 1.77 29.32 10.82
C VAL A 719 0.93 30.41 11.45
N THR A 720 0.31 31.24 10.60
CA THR A 720 -0.66 32.26 11.00
C THR A 720 -2.00 31.93 10.35
N ALA A 721 -3.03 31.67 11.16
CA ALA A 721 -4.40 31.49 10.71
C ALA A 721 -5.23 32.68 11.20
N ASP A 722 -5.67 33.51 10.25
CA ASP A 722 -6.31 34.81 10.49
C ASP A 722 -5.50 35.71 11.44
N THR A 723 -5.83 35.74 12.73
CA THR A 723 -5.13 36.54 13.75
C THR A 723 -4.27 35.71 14.72
N GLN A 724 -4.35 34.38 14.64
CA GLN A 724 -3.62 33.48 15.53
C GLN A 724 -2.32 33.05 14.86
N SER A 725 -1.21 33.05 15.60
CA SER A 725 0.10 32.64 15.08
C SER A 725 0.80 31.74 16.07
N GLN A 726 1.45 30.69 15.59
CA GLN A 726 2.32 29.82 16.38
C GLN A 726 3.56 29.46 15.55
N THR A 727 4.69 29.38 16.24
CA THR A 727 5.99 29.02 15.64
C THR A 727 6.48 27.71 16.24
N GLN A 728 7.02 26.83 15.40
CA GLN A 728 7.69 25.60 15.81
C GLN A 728 9.10 25.53 15.17
N PRO A 729 10.10 24.95 15.86
CA PRO A 729 11.38 24.65 15.22
C PRO A 729 11.22 23.61 14.10
N LEU A 730 12.09 23.67 13.10
CA LEU A 730 12.15 22.74 11.97
C LEU A 730 13.61 22.41 11.71
N THR A 731 13.95 21.12 11.59
CA THR A 731 15.33 20.70 11.28
C THR A 731 15.37 20.09 9.89
N VAL A 732 16.32 20.54 9.08
CA VAL A 732 16.67 19.93 7.78
C VAL A 732 17.99 19.21 7.94
N LYS A 733 18.02 17.90 7.67
CA LYS A 733 19.21 17.06 7.75
C LYS A 733 19.79 16.77 6.36
N LEU A 734 21.10 16.55 6.35
CA LEU A 734 21.77 15.88 5.25
C LEU A 734 21.34 14.41 5.19
N ASP A 735 21.28 13.85 4.00
CA ASP A 735 21.14 12.40 3.83
C ASP A 735 22.32 11.69 4.52
N PRO A 736 22.08 10.80 5.50
CA PRO A 736 23.16 10.15 6.24
C PRO A 736 24.02 9.20 5.39
N ARG A 737 23.61 8.91 4.15
CA ARG A 737 24.39 8.14 3.17
C ARG A 737 25.42 8.98 2.43
N GLU A 738 25.27 10.30 2.47
CA GLU A 738 26.15 11.24 1.78
C GLU A 738 27.32 11.64 2.68
N HIS A 739 28.45 11.99 2.07
CA HIS A 739 29.71 12.32 2.77
C HIS A 739 30.21 13.74 2.43
N VAL A 740 29.28 14.66 2.14
CA VAL A 740 29.57 16.06 1.84
C VAL A 740 29.58 16.92 3.11
N THR A 741 30.43 17.94 3.14
CA THR A 741 30.53 18.87 4.28
C THR A 741 29.55 20.04 4.15
N GLN A 742 29.18 20.65 5.30
CA GLN A 742 28.34 21.85 5.32
C GLN A 742 28.91 23.00 4.46
N ALA A 743 30.24 23.18 4.46
CA ALA A 743 30.89 24.23 3.67
C ALA A 743 30.72 24.00 2.15
N GLN A 744 30.83 22.76 1.70
CA GLN A 744 30.62 22.42 0.28
C GLN A 744 29.17 22.66 -0.16
N LEU A 745 28.20 22.37 0.71
CA LEU A 745 26.80 22.68 0.45
C LEU A 745 26.54 24.20 0.48
N GLN A 746 27.23 24.94 1.35
CA GLN A 746 27.20 26.40 1.35
C GLN A 746 27.69 26.96 0.01
N ASP A 747 28.80 26.45 -0.52
CA ASP A 747 29.30 26.84 -1.85
C ASP A 747 28.27 26.56 -2.96
N GLN A 748 27.59 25.42 -2.88
CA GLN A 748 26.49 25.06 -3.80
C GLN A 748 25.34 26.06 -3.71
N PHE A 749 24.87 26.34 -2.50
CA PHE A 749 23.78 27.27 -2.24
C PHE A 749 24.11 28.71 -2.68
N ASP A 750 25.33 29.15 -2.42
CA ASP A 750 25.80 30.50 -2.77
C ASP A 750 25.87 30.69 -4.28
N LEU A 751 26.39 29.70 -5.02
CA LEU A 751 26.42 29.75 -6.48
C LEU A 751 25.01 29.67 -7.07
N ALA A 752 24.16 28.77 -6.59
CA ALA A 752 22.77 28.67 -7.03
C ALA A 752 21.98 29.97 -6.75
N SER A 753 22.23 30.62 -5.62
CA SER A 753 21.64 31.92 -5.28
C SER A 753 22.06 33.01 -6.25
N LYS A 754 23.36 33.09 -6.58
CA LYS A 754 23.86 34.03 -7.59
C LYS A 754 23.25 33.78 -8.97
N VAL A 755 23.07 32.51 -9.36
CA VAL A 755 22.39 32.14 -10.60
C VAL A 755 20.95 32.63 -10.59
N ARG A 756 20.17 32.34 -9.54
CA ARG A 756 18.79 32.83 -9.36
C ARG A 756 18.74 34.35 -9.51
N ASP A 757 19.60 35.08 -8.83
CA ASP A 757 19.58 36.55 -8.85
C ASP A 757 19.86 37.11 -10.25
N GLN A 758 20.76 36.48 -11.01
CA GLN A 758 21.03 36.86 -12.40
C GLN A 758 19.89 36.51 -13.37
N VAL A 759 19.14 35.44 -13.11
CA VAL A 759 17.89 35.16 -13.84
C VAL A 759 16.87 36.25 -13.56
N SER A 760 16.63 36.59 -12.28
CA SER A 760 15.72 37.68 -11.91
C SER A 760 16.10 38.98 -12.60
N GLU A 761 17.40 39.32 -12.63
CA GLU A 761 17.85 40.52 -13.30
C GLU A 761 17.56 40.51 -14.81
N CYS A 762 17.78 39.38 -15.47
CA CYS A 762 17.41 39.21 -16.88
C CYS A 762 15.92 39.45 -17.10
N ASP A 763 15.08 38.81 -16.30
CA ASP A 763 13.64 38.80 -16.50
C ASP A 763 13.01 40.15 -16.08
N GLU A 764 13.56 40.82 -15.07
CA GLU A 764 13.22 42.20 -14.71
C GLU A 764 13.60 43.20 -15.81
N MET A 765 14.73 43.01 -16.49
CA MET A 765 15.07 43.80 -17.69
C MET A 765 14.04 43.58 -18.81
N VAL A 766 13.60 42.34 -19.06
CA VAL A 766 12.55 42.05 -20.06
C VAL A 766 11.22 42.72 -19.68
N ILE A 767 10.79 42.62 -18.43
CA ILE A 767 9.58 43.28 -17.92
C ILE A 767 9.66 44.78 -18.15
N ARG A 768 10.78 45.41 -17.81
CA ARG A 768 11.02 46.84 -18.00
C ARG A 768 11.07 47.25 -19.47
N ILE A 769 11.75 46.48 -20.32
CA ILE A 769 11.80 46.70 -21.77
C ILE A 769 10.38 46.72 -22.33
N ARG A 770 9.56 45.73 -22.00
CA ARG A 770 8.17 45.64 -22.49
C ARG A 770 7.32 46.81 -22.02
N ALA A 771 7.44 47.22 -20.75
CA ALA A 771 6.74 48.38 -20.21
C ALA A 771 7.14 49.69 -20.92
N ILE A 772 8.44 49.95 -21.07
CA ILE A 772 8.96 51.13 -21.76
C ILE A 772 8.54 51.14 -23.23
N ASN A 773 8.62 49.98 -23.91
CA ASN A 773 8.21 49.86 -25.31
C ASN A 773 6.73 50.20 -25.50
N GLN A 774 5.87 49.75 -24.60
CA GLN A 774 4.43 50.04 -24.64
C GLN A 774 4.18 51.54 -24.38
N GLU A 775 4.76 52.10 -23.33
CA GLU A 775 4.61 53.53 -23.02
C GLU A 775 5.16 54.42 -24.14
N ALA A 776 6.35 54.15 -24.65
CA ALA A 776 6.96 54.92 -25.74
C ALA A 776 6.09 54.91 -27.00
N LYS A 777 5.48 53.76 -27.33
CA LYS A 777 4.54 53.64 -28.45
C LYS A 777 3.28 54.46 -28.23
N ASP A 778 2.69 54.38 -27.04
CA ASP A 778 1.47 55.12 -26.70
C ASP A 778 1.71 56.63 -26.68
N ARG A 779 2.85 57.07 -26.14
CA ARG A 779 3.24 58.49 -26.09
C ARG A 779 3.57 59.03 -27.49
N ALA A 780 4.30 58.28 -28.32
CA ALA A 780 4.55 58.67 -29.71
C ALA A 780 3.26 58.81 -30.52
N THR A 781 2.32 57.87 -30.35
CA THR A 781 1.01 57.92 -31.00
C THR A 781 0.21 59.13 -30.55
N LYS A 782 0.23 59.44 -29.24
CA LYS A 782 -0.47 60.60 -28.68
C LYS A 782 0.16 61.94 -29.09
N ALA A 783 1.48 61.99 -29.24
CA ALA A 783 2.20 63.19 -29.65
C ALA A 783 1.90 63.59 -31.09
N ASN A 784 1.74 62.59 -31.97
CA ASN A 784 1.57 62.79 -33.41
C ASN A 784 2.63 63.74 -34.00
N ASP A 785 3.86 63.66 -33.49
CA ASP A 785 5.01 64.47 -33.90
C ASP A 785 6.09 63.57 -34.52
N PRO A 786 6.64 63.91 -35.70
CA PRO A 786 7.64 63.09 -36.38
C PRO A 786 8.94 62.88 -35.58
N ALA A 787 9.39 63.87 -34.81
CA ALA A 787 10.63 63.77 -34.04
C ALA A 787 10.45 62.84 -32.84
N ILE A 788 9.32 62.95 -32.12
CA ILE A 788 8.96 62.02 -31.04
C ILE A 788 8.74 60.61 -31.58
N ALA A 789 8.07 60.46 -32.73
CA ALA A 789 7.86 59.16 -33.37
C ALA A 789 9.19 58.50 -33.74
N SER A 790 10.14 59.27 -34.30
CA SER A 790 11.48 58.78 -34.66
C SER A 790 12.30 58.41 -33.42
N ALA A 791 12.32 59.25 -32.39
CA ALA A 791 13.04 58.98 -31.14
C ALA A 791 12.46 57.76 -30.41
N GLY A 792 11.13 57.67 -30.34
CA GLY A 792 10.42 56.53 -29.77
C GLY A 792 10.64 55.24 -30.55
N ALA A 793 10.66 55.27 -31.88
CA ALA A 793 11.00 54.11 -32.70
C ALA A 793 12.45 53.66 -32.47
N SER A 794 13.41 54.59 -32.49
CA SER A 794 14.82 54.26 -32.26
C SER A 794 15.08 53.64 -30.89
N LEU A 795 14.43 54.14 -29.83
CA LEU A 795 14.51 53.54 -28.50
C LEU A 795 13.94 52.11 -28.51
N ARG A 796 12.73 51.94 -29.06
CA ARG A 796 12.06 50.63 -29.11
C ARG A 796 12.85 49.59 -29.89
N ASP A 797 13.50 49.97 -30.99
CA ASP A 797 14.32 49.05 -31.79
C ASP A 797 15.55 48.57 -31.01
N LYS A 798 16.22 49.48 -30.28
CA LYS A 798 17.35 49.14 -29.40
C LYS A 798 16.91 48.23 -28.27
N LEU A 799 15.79 48.53 -27.60
CA LEU A 799 15.27 47.72 -26.50
C LEU A 799 14.78 46.34 -26.98
N SER A 800 14.17 46.26 -28.17
CA SER A 800 13.74 44.98 -28.75
C SER A 800 14.94 44.08 -29.07
N THR A 801 16.03 44.66 -29.58
CA THR A 801 17.29 43.92 -29.80
C THR A 801 17.84 43.38 -28.48
N LEU A 802 17.79 44.17 -27.40
CA LEU A 802 18.21 43.72 -26.06
C LEU A 802 17.31 42.61 -25.52
N GLU A 803 15.99 42.71 -25.68
CA GLU A 803 15.06 41.65 -25.28
C GLU A 803 15.41 40.33 -25.98
N GLU A 804 15.71 40.34 -27.28
CA GLU A 804 16.11 39.16 -28.04
C GLU A 804 17.51 38.61 -27.68
N GLU A 805 18.37 39.41 -27.06
CA GLU A 805 19.64 38.95 -26.47
C GLU A 805 19.40 38.24 -25.12
N ILE A 806 18.40 38.69 -24.36
CA ILE A 806 18.06 38.18 -23.01
C ILE A 806 17.16 36.95 -23.08
N TYR A 807 16.03 37.04 -23.79
CA TYR A 807 14.97 36.03 -23.88
C TYR A 807 14.60 35.69 -25.33
N GLN A 808 14.23 34.43 -25.58
CA GLN A 808 13.80 33.98 -26.91
C GLN A 808 12.32 34.31 -27.15
N ILE A 809 12.05 35.50 -27.69
CA ILE A 809 10.68 36.04 -27.89
C ILE A 809 9.78 35.21 -28.82
N ARG A 810 10.37 34.27 -29.60
CA ARG A 810 9.64 33.39 -30.51
C ARG A 810 9.02 32.19 -29.82
N ASN A 811 9.43 31.88 -28.60
CA ASN A 811 8.89 30.75 -27.86
C ASN A 811 7.44 31.02 -27.46
N ARG A 812 6.55 30.07 -27.75
CA ARG A 812 5.13 30.06 -27.38
C ARG A 812 4.71 28.72 -26.76
N ALA A 813 5.49 27.66 -26.98
CA ALA A 813 5.30 26.33 -26.42
C ALA A 813 6.61 25.79 -25.83
N ASN A 814 6.48 24.83 -24.89
CA ASN A 814 7.60 24.26 -24.13
C ASN A 814 8.73 23.67 -24.98
N GLU A 815 8.46 23.12 -26.18
CA GLU A 815 9.47 22.53 -27.07
C GLU A 815 10.02 23.47 -28.16
N ASP A 816 9.50 24.70 -28.29
CA ASP A 816 10.05 25.71 -29.22
C ASP A 816 11.55 26.00 -29.07
N PRO A 817 12.16 25.88 -27.87
CA PRO A 817 13.62 25.96 -27.70
C PRO A 817 14.44 24.97 -28.56
N LEU A 818 13.83 23.92 -29.11
CA LEU A 818 14.46 23.03 -30.10
C LEU A 818 14.56 23.66 -31.49
N ASN A 819 13.62 24.54 -31.83
CA ASN A 819 13.58 25.28 -33.10
C ASN A 819 14.34 26.60 -33.03
N PHE A 820 14.35 27.25 -31.86
CA PHE A 820 14.93 28.58 -31.66
C PHE A 820 15.96 28.53 -30.52
N PRO A 821 17.23 28.91 -30.78
CA PRO A 821 18.26 28.86 -29.75
C PRO A 821 17.87 29.63 -28.49
N ILE A 822 18.07 28.99 -27.34
CA ILE A 822 17.88 29.61 -26.02
C ILE A 822 18.78 30.84 -25.85
N LYS A 823 18.33 31.79 -25.04
CA LYS A 823 19.01 33.07 -24.79
C LYS A 823 19.56 33.14 -23.37
N LEU A 824 20.12 34.30 -23.00
CA LEU A 824 20.91 34.43 -21.78
C LEU A 824 20.14 34.02 -20.52
N ASN A 825 18.87 34.43 -20.37
CA ASN A 825 18.08 34.12 -19.18
C ASN A 825 17.94 32.61 -18.98
N ASN A 826 17.59 31.88 -20.05
CA ASN A 826 17.48 30.43 -20.03
C ASN A 826 18.85 29.75 -19.83
N GLN A 827 19.93 30.26 -20.44
CA GLN A 827 21.28 29.69 -20.25
C GLN A 827 21.72 29.79 -18.79
N ILE A 828 21.48 30.92 -18.14
CA ILE A 828 21.76 31.11 -16.71
C ILE A 828 20.85 30.19 -15.89
N ALA A 829 19.54 30.19 -16.15
CA ALA A 829 18.59 29.36 -15.42
C ALA A 829 18.87 27.85 -15.53
N ALA A 830 19.35 27.38 -16.68
CA ALA A 830 19.71 25.98 -16.89
C ALA A 830 20.93 25.55 -16.07
N LEU A 831 21.85 26.48 -15.75
CA LEU A 831 23.02 26.22 -14.90
C LEU A 831 22.60 25.84 -13.48
N ALA A 832 21.52 26.42 -12.94
CA ALA A 832 21.00 26.06 -11.63
C ALA A 832 20.69 24.56 -11.52
N ARG A 833 20.12 23.97 -12.58
CA ARG A 833 19.83 22.53 -12.62
C ARG A 833 21.10 21.69 -12.45
N THR A 834 22.17 22.07 -13.12
CA THR A 834 23.46 21.35 -13.04
C THR A 834 24.06 21.47 -11.64
N ILE A 835 24.11 22.69 -11.11
CA ILE A 835 24.66 22.97 -9.77
C ILE A 835 23.91 22.17 -8.70
N GLU A 836 22.58 22.10 -8.78
CA GLU A 836 21.74 21.48 -7.75
C GLU A 836 21.44 20.00 -7.97
N THR A 837 22.11 19.33 -8.91
CA THR A 837 21.94 17.89 -9.10
C THR A 837 22.72 17.12 -8.02
N GLY A 838 22.01 16.70 -6.97
CA GLY A 838 22.57 15.97 -5.83
C GLY A 838 23.27 16.88 -4.81
N ASP A 839 23.69 16.30 -3.69
CA ASP A 839 24.36 17.02 -2.60
C ASP A 839 25.89 16.96 -2.80
N ASN A 840 26.42 17.88 -3.60
CA ASN A 840 27.84 17.97 -3.94
C ASN A 840 28.30 19.44 -4.05
N PRO A 841 29.60 19.75 -3.83
CA PRO A 841 30.13 21.06 -4.18
C PRO A 841 30.00 21.34 -5.69
N PRO A 842 29.82 22.61 -6.11
CA PRO A 842 29.87 22.95 -7.53
C PRO A 842 31.20 22.55 -8.16
N THR A 843 31.14 22.16 -9.43
CA THR A 843 32.34 21.86 -10.21
C THR A 843 33.06 23.14 -10.64
N GLU A 844 34.34 23.04 -10.96
CA GLU A 844 35.09 24.16 -11.56
C GLU A 844 34.44 24.65 -12.87
N GLN A 845 33.82 23.73 -13.62
CA GLN A 845 33.08 24.04 -14.85
C GLN A 845 31.80 24.84 -14.57
N ASP A 846 31.12 24.59 -13.44
CA ASP A 846 29.96 25.41 -13.05
C ASP A 846 30.39 26.87 -12.81
N TYR A 847 31.51 27.09 -12.13
CA TYR A 847 32.07 28.42 -11.94
C TYR A 847 32.56 29.06 -13.24
N GLU A 848 33.17 28.28 -14.14
CA GLU A 848 33.62 28.76 -15.45
C GLU A 848 32.44 29.25 -16.30
N VAL A 849 31.38 28.43 -16.41
CA VAL A 849 30.16 28.79 -17.14
C VAL A 849 29.45 29.97 -16.47
N PHE A 850 29.37 29.99 -15.14
CA PHE A 850 28.80 31.13 -14.41
C PHE A 850 29.54 32.44 -14.73
N ARG A 851 30.88 32.45 -14.71
CA ARG A 851 31.69 33.62 -15.09
C ARG A 851 31.46 34.04 -16.54
N LEU A 852 31.37 33.09 -17.47
CA LEU A 852 31.09 33.33 -18.88
C LEU A 852 29.73 34.02 -19.08
N LEU A 853 28.68 33.51 -18.44
CA LEU A 853 27.33 34.05 -18.57
C LEU A 853 27.20 35.39 -17.83
N THR A 854 27.84 35.55 -16.68
CA THR A 854 27.92 36.84 -15.94
C THR A 854 28.54 37.93 -16.81
N ALA A 855 29.66 37.66 -17.50
CA ALA A 855 30.29 38.65 -18.37
C ALA A 855 29.37 39.09 -19.53
N ARG A 856 28.53 38.20 -20.05
CA ARG A 856 27.51 38.53 -21.05
C ARG A 856 26.38 39.37 -20.46
N LEU A 857 25.93 39.07 -19.25
CA LEU A 857 24.94 39.85 -18.53
C LEU A 857 25.42 41.28 -18.29
N GLU A 858 26.66 41.46 -17.81
CA GLU A 858 27.26 42.79 -17.61
C GLU A 858 27.31 43.62 -18.90
N ALA A 859 27.61 42.98 -20.04
CA ALA A 859 27.60 43.66 -21.33
C ALA A 859 26.20 44.12 -21.74
N ILE A 860 25.17 43.29 -21.54
CA ILE A 860 23.76 43.63 -21.79
C ILE A 860 23.29 44.74 -20.83
N ARG A 861 23.63 44.64 -19.54
CA ARG A 861 23.33 45.65 -18.51
C ARG A 861 23.88 47.01 -18.90
N ALA A 862 25.12 47.08 -19.39
CA ALA A 862 25.73 48.32 -19.84
C ALA A 862 24.97 48.95 -21.03
N LYS A 863 24.59 48.14 -22.03
CA LYS A 863 23.77 48.60 -23.16
C LYS A 863 22.39 49.08 -22.70
N PHE A 864 21.75 48.35 -21.80
CA PHE A 864 20.44 48.71 -21.25
C PHE A 864 20.52 50.04 -20.49
N LYS A 865 21.52 50.23 -19.62
CA LYS A 865 21.76 51.49 -18.91
C LYS A 865 22.02 52.65 -19.87
N GLN A 866 22.73 52.42 -20.97
CA GLN A 866 22.94 53.43 -22.00
C GLN A 866 21.63 53.82 -22.71
N ALA A 867 20.79 52.84 -23.07
CA ALA A 867 19.48 53.10 -23.67
C ALA A 867 18.58 53.92 -22.73
N LEU A 868 18.59 53.64 -21.43
CA LEU A 868 17.83 54.42 -20.45
C LEU A 868 18.42 55.82 -20.23
N GLY A 869 19.73 55.95 -20.09
CA GLY A 869 20.38 57.22 -19.74
C GLY A 869 20.49 58.21 -20.89
N ALA A 870 20.48 57.74 -22.14
CA ALA A 870 20.61 58.59 -23.32
C ALA A 870 19.32 58.61 -24.16
N ASP A 871 18.88 57.45 -24.65
CA ASP A 871 17.78 57.39 -25.63
C ASP A 871 16.41 57.68 -24.99
N LEU A 872 16.14 57.08 -23.82
CA LEU A 872 14.90 57.36 -23.06
C LEU A 872 14.90 58.79 -22.51
N ALA A 873 16.04 59.29 -22.01
CA ALA A 873 16.17 60.67 -21.55
C ALA A 873 15.87 61.66 -22.69
N HIS A 874 16.44 61.44 -23.88
CA HIS A 874 16.16 62.27 -25.05
C HIS A 874 14.68 62.22 -25.48
N LEU A 875 14.07 61.04 -25.49
CA LEU A 875 12.64 60.92 -25.76
C LEU A 875 11.81 61.69 -24.73
N ASN A 876 12.15 61.61 -23.46
CA ASN A 876 11.44 62.30 -22.38
C ASN A 876 11.57 63.83 -22.47
N GLU A 877 12.75 64.36 -22.83
CA GLU A 877 12.93 65.79 -23.10
C GLU A 877 12.01 66.28 -24.25
N LEU A 878 11.90 65.49 -25.32
CA LEU A 878 10.99 65.80 -26.43
C LEU A 878 9.53 65.74 -26.00
N LEU A 879 9.12 64.73 -25.22
CA LEU A 879 7.76 64.61 -24.70
C LEU A 879 7.39 65.77 -23.78
N GLU A 880 8.29 66.18 -22.88
CA GLU A 880 8.10 67.31 -21.98
C GLU A 880 7.93 68.63 -22.74
N SER A 881 8.73 68.86 -23.79
CA SER A 881 8.59 70.04 -24.65
C SER A 881 7.22 70.12 -25.35
N HIS A 882 6.52 68.99 -25.49
CA HIS A 882 5.17 68.88 -26.05
C HIS A 882 4.08 68.76 -24.97
N LYS A 883 4.42 68.95 -23.69
CA LYS A 883 3.52 68.80 -22.52
C LYS A 883 2.86 67.41 -22.44
N ILE A 884 3.56 66.40 -22.92
CA ILE A 884 3.13 65.00 -22.84
C ILE A 884 3.87 64.35 -21.67
N PRO A 885 3.20 63.56 -20.82
CA PRO A 885 3.87 62.89 -19.70
C PRO A 885 5.02 62.01 -20.19
N ALA A 886 6.17 62.13 -19.53
CA ALA A 886 7.34 61.29 -19.75
C ALA A 886 7.00 59.80 -19.66
N VAL A 887 7.76 58.99 -20.37
CA VAL A 887 7.79 57.53 -20.24
C VAL A 887 8.52 57.19 -18.95
N SER A 888 7.87 56.40 -18.10
CA SER A 888 8.46 55.88 -16.87
C SER A 888 9.42 54.74 -17.20
N ALA A 889 10.53 54.66 -16.48
CA ALA A 889 11.45 53.50 -16.57
C ALA A 889 10.86 52.22 -15.94
N GLY A 890 9.59 52.24 -15.52
CA GLY A 890 8.93 51.17 -14.77
C GLY A 890 9.39 51.14 -13.30
N PRO A 891 8.77 50.28 -12.46
CA PRO A 891 9.20 50.13 -11.08
C PRO A 891 10.67 49.69 -11.01
N THR A 892 11.45 50.32 -10.12
CA THR A 892 12.68 49.77 -9.56
C THR A 892 12.27 48.78 -8.47
N SER A 893 12.56 47.50 -8.67
CA SER A 893 12.62 46.53 -7.59
C SER A 893 13.76 46.95 -6.66
N ASP A 894 13.45 47.74 -5.64
CA ASP A 894 14.35 47.93 -4.50
C ASP A 894 14.33 46.63 -3.68
N HIS A 895 15.05 45.62 -4.15
CA HIS A 895 15.44 44.47 -3.33
C HIS A 895 16.91 44.64 -2.94
N GLN A 896 17.11 45.30 -1.80
CA GLN A 896 18.28 45.13 -0.93
C GLN A 896 17.93 44.17 0.21
#